data_AF-A0A5N5WGT7-F1
#
_entry.id   AF-A0A5N5WGT7-F1
#
_cell.length_a   1.000
_cell.length_b   1.000
_cell.length_c   1.000
_cell.angle_alpha   90.00
_cell.angle_beta   90.00
_cell.angle_gamma   90.00
#
_symmetry.space_group_name_H-M   'P 1'
#
loop_
_entity.id
_entity.type
_entity.pdbx_description
1 polymer ?
#
loop_
_entity_poly.entity_id
_entity_poly.type
_entity_poly.pdbx_seq_one_letter_code
_entity_poly.pdbx_strand_id
1 'polypeptide(L)'
;MELQTQLYHLQPEIFDAPKKGKKSVGASTEIDTNNPQVAKIRRKISSIKNDVLFDRIEAEYRWKEKLDDLRREAAFFRENPPNVQSSPEEPEIKDQPGEKGTEPKTEVPPIDDEETTDFLGDMFQAEEPVLETGVILEELNKAAITLRDFGKWTGLSPRRVLEDTCKARDTGCTIIFKDSSHSSHSNKKAVEVRWSKPQEVPFLFEWDTVTHKSSPYATFVSMDQIATPTAQQAEAFVSTLALFILSPQNSKEGKAYLRLPAVWRELWAEFANARKLQEDESDKKTVRRLKKLIEENQSNFEDDVVLSDNFRRRNGTSSKPESLARAPTAKEASGPDSQLQRIWFEKSSTTSFQYMAQGRMNLPIWDFKNEILNTLDTHRALIICSETGSGKSTQIPSFILEHEMVQGRPCKIYVTEPRRISAISLARRVSEELGESKNDVGTARSLIGFAVRLESKVSQSTRLVFATTGVVVRMLERPDDFQDVTHVILDEVHERSIDSDFLLIVLRRLMQRRLDLKLILMSATLEAQRFSKYLSGVPVLNIPGRTFPVEMKFLEDAVDMTNYRLSENDSNATVDEDTDDMTPESAEGDTTGGMLASLGGYSKQTRETILNFDEYRLDYQLIKKLLIKIATAPEMTLYSKAILVFMPGMAEIRRLNDEILAEPTFQQGWIVHALHSSIATEDQEKAFIVPPEDMRKIVIATNIAETGITIPDITAVIDTGKEKTMRWVQHSLIYICVLLTVC
;
A
#
# COMPACT_ATOMS: atom_id res chain seq x y z
N MET A 1 15.80 10.09 23.07
CA MET A 1 15.57 9.98 24.52
C MET A 1 16.84 9.52 25.22
N GLU A 2 17.32 8.30 24.97
CA GLU A 2 18.53 7.69 25.58
C GLU A 2 19.74 8.63 25.76
N LEU A 3 20.17 9.34 24.70
CA LEU A 3 21.31 10.26 24.78
C LEU A 3 21.10 11.42 25.79
N GLN A 4 19.86 11.86 25.99
CA GLN A 4 19.51 12.85 27.02
C GLN A 4 19.47 12.20 28.41
N THR A 5 18.99 10.95 28.54
CA THR A 5 19.05 10.17 29.78
C THR A 5 20.50 9.95 30.24
N GLN A 6 21.38 9.55 29.33
CA GLN A 6 22.82 9.45 29.58
C GLN A 6 23.43 10.80 29.99
N LEU A 7 23.02 11.89 29.35
CA LEU A 7 23.46 13.23 29.71
C LEU A 7 22.94 13.68 31.09
N TYR A 8 21.72 13.27 31.48
CA TYR A 8 21.17 13.50 32.81
C TYR A 8 21.95 12.75 33.88
N HIS A 9 22.23 11.46 33.71
CA HIS A 9 23.04 10.71 34.69
C HIS A 9 24.48 11.26 34.83
N LEU A 10 25.06 11.81 33.74
CA LEU A 10 26.40 12.41 33.78
C LEU A 10 26.42 13.83 34.36
N GLN A 11 25.36 14.63 34.16
CA GLN A 11 25.26 16.02 34.68
C GLN A 11 23.80 16.36 35.09
N PRO A 12 23.28 15.84 36.22
CA PRO A 12 21.89 16.05 36.63
C PRO A 12 21.57 17.54 36.89
N GLU A 13 22.55 18.28 37.42
CA GLU A 13 22.43 19.68 37.82
C GLU A 13 21.99 20.62 36.68
N ILE A 14 22.35 20.29 35.43
CA ILE A 14 21.96 21.05 34.24
C ILE A 14 20.44 21.01 34.01
N PHE A 15 19.79 19.94 34.42
CA PHE A 15 18.36 19.70 34.21
C PHE A 15 17.50 20.04 35.43
N ASP A 16 18.07 19.98 36.64
CA ASP A 16 17.36 20.20 37.90
C ASP A 16 17.48 21.64 38.45
N ALA A 17 18.27 22.51 37.80
CA ALA A 17 18.35 23.92 38.15
C ALA A 17 16.99 24.66 37.97
N PRO A 18 16.51 25.42 38.97
CA PRO A 18 15.23 26.12 38.88
C PRO A 18 15.27 27.29 37.89
N LYS A 19 14.32 27.33 36.94
CA LYS A 19 14.15 28.44 35.98
C LYS A 19 13.77 29.75 36.68
N LYS A 20 14.75 30.57 37.07
CA LYS A 20 14.52 31.94 37.54
C LYS A 20 14.07 32.86 36.39
N GLY A 21 13.10 33.72 36.68
CA GLY A 21 12.64 34.79 35.81
C GLY A 21 13.70 35.88 35.56
N LYS A 22 13.45 36.74 34.57
CA LYS A 22 14.41 37.70 33.98
C LYS A 22 15.08 38.66 35.00
N LYS A 23 16.36 38.93 34.71
CA LYS A 23 17.25 40.02 35.17
C LYS A 23 17.83 39.96 36.60
N SER A 24 19.04 39.41 36.69
CA SER A 24 20.17 40.07 37.40
C SER A 24 21.47 39.77 36.65
N VAL A 25 22.37 40.77 36.56
CA VAL A 25 23.68 40.65 35.89
C VAL A 25 24.70 39.97 36.81
N GLY A 26 25.59 39.14 36.26
CA GLY A 26 26.89 38.85 36.86
C GLY A 26 26.97 37.67 37.84
N ALA A 27 27.01 36.45 37.31
CA ALA A 27 27.72 35.31 37.91
C ALA A 27 27.89 34.22 36.84
N SER A 28 29.08 34.12 36.25
CA SER A 28 29.45 33.02 35.36
C SER A 28 29.85 31.80 36.19
N THR A 29 28.93 30.87 36.40
CA THR A 29 29.27 29.53 36.87
C THR A 29 29.87 28.76 35.69
N GLU A 30 31.18 28.56 35.71
CA GLU A 30 31.86 27.67 34.76
C GLU A 30 31.43 26.23 35.03
N ILE A 31 30.47 25.72 34.24
CA ILE A 31 30.06 24.32 34.29
C ILE A 31 31.06 23.53 33.45
N ASP A 32 31.77 22.63 34.13
CA ASP A 32 32.90 21.86 33.64
C ASP A 32 32.71 21.30 32.21
N THR A 33 33.43 21.86 31.24
CA THR A 33 33.37 21.48 29.82
C THR A 33 34.36 20.36 29.45
N ASN A 34 35.17 19.87 30.39
CA ASN A 34 36.30 18.99 30.12
C ASN A 34 35.98 17.49 30.00
N ASN A 35 34.71 17.05 30.09
CA ASN A 35 34.37 15.64 29.88
C ASN A 35 34.15 15.31 28.37
N PRO A 36 35.04 14.54 27.71
CA PRO A 36 34.94 14.26 26.28
C PRO A 36 33.73 13.38 25.91
N GLN A 37 33.21 12.55 26.83
CA GLN A 37 32.00 11.77 26.59
C GLN A 37 30.76 12.68 26.51
N VAL A 38 30.65 13.66 27.40
CA VAL A 38 29.59 14.69 27.37
C VAL A 38 29.63 15.47 26.05
N ALA A 39 30.82 15.87 25.58
CA ALA A 39 30.98 16.54 24.29
C ALA A 39 30.52 15.66 23.10
N LYS A 40 30.87 14.36 23.11
CA LYS A 40 30.45 13.38 22.08
C LYS A 40 28.93 13.18 22.08
N ILE A 41 28.31 13.08 23.25
CA ILE A 41 26.84 12.96 23.41
C ILE A 41 26.14 14.24 22.93
N ARG A 42 26.62 15.43 23.32
CA ARG A 42 26.06 16.72 22.87
C ARG A 42 26.14 16.89 21.34
N ARG A 43 27.25 16.48 20.70
CA ARG A 43 27.36 16.46 19.22
C ARG A 43 26.34 15.51 18.56
N LYS A 44 26.18 14.29 19.08
CA LYS A 44 25.16 13.34 18.59
C LYS A 44 23.73 13.90 18.72
N ILE A 45 23.39 14.49 19.87
CA ILE A 45 22.10 15.15 20.11
C ILE A 45 21.89 16.30 19.11
N SER A 46 22.92 17.12 18.85
CA SER A 46 22.83 18.21 17.86
C SER A 46 22.61 17.68 16.45
N SER A 47 23.30 16.61 16.04
CA SER A 47 23.11 15.98 14.73
C SER A 47 21.67 15.51 14.53
N ILE A 48 21.12 14.78 15.51
CA ILE A 48 19.74 14.29 15.49
C ILE A 48 18.73 15.45 15.49
N LYS A 49 18.95 16.50 16.30
CA LYS A 49 18.08 17.69 16.32
C LYS A 49 18.08 18.49 15.01
N ASN A 50 19.13 18.34 14.19
CA ASN A 50 19.25 18.99 12.88
C ASN A 50 18.71 18.12 11.73
N ASP A 51 18.24 16.90 12.01
CA ASP A 51 17.57 16.08 11.00
C ASP A 51 16.21 16.69 10.62
N VAL A 52 15.92 16.68 9.32
CA VAL A 52 14.67 17.20 8.76
C VAL A 52 13.46 16.39 9.23
N LEU A 53 13.64 15.09 9.51
CA LEU A 53 12.60 14.20 10.01
C LEU A 53 12.45 14.21 11.54
N PHE A 54 13.33 14.89 12.27
CA PHE A 54 13.20 14.99 13.72
C PHE A 54 11.98 15.85 14.11
N ASP A 55 11.03 15.24 14.81
CA ASP A 55 9.96 15.98 15.49
C ASP A 55 10.47 16.49 16.83
N ARG A 56 10.71 17.80 16.88
CA ARG A 56 11.23 18.45 18.08
C ARG A 56 10.19 18.56 19.19
N ILE A 57 8.91 18.71 18.85
CA ILE A 57 7.83 18.91 19.82
C ILE A 57 7.55 17.58 20.53
N GLU A 58 7.41 16.49 19.77
CA GLU A 58 7.23 15.16 20.32
C GLU A 58 8.45 14.72 21.14
N ALA A 59 9.67 14.98 20.64
CA ALA A 59 10.88 14.64 21.37
C ALA A 59 11.06 15.44 22.66
N GLU A 60 10.66 16.72 22.70
CA GLU A 60 10.68 17.53 23.93
C GLU A 60 9.57 17.12 24.91
N TYR A 61 8.39 16.72 24.43
CA TYR A 61 7.31 16.15 25.25
C TYR A 61 7.74 14.83 25.93
N ARG A 62 8.16 13.84 25.13
CA ARG A 62 8.63 12.54 25.63
C ARG A 62 9.86 12.67 26.53
N TRP A 63 10.74 13.67 26.28
CA TRP A 63 11.86 13.95 27.17
C TRP A 63 11.42 14.54 28.51
N LYS A 64 10.41 15.42 28.53
CA LYS A 64 9.88 15.99 29.77
C LYS A 64 9.28 14.92 30.68
N GLU A 65 8.47 14.03 30.12
CA GLU A 65 7.91 12.87 30.84
C GLU A 65 9.03 12.01 31.45
N LYS A 66 10.03 11.61 30.64
CA LYS A 66 11.14 10.79 31.13
C LYS A 66 12.02 11.52 32.14
N LEU A 67 12.18 12.84 32.03
CA LEU A 67 12.91 13.66 33.01
C LEU A 67 12.19 13.71 34.37
N ASP A 68 10.87 13.80 34.37
CA ASP A 68 10.08 13.80 35.61
C ASP A 68 10.04 12.40 36.28
N ASP A 69 10.21 11.31 35.51
CA ASP A 69 10.49 9.97 36.05
C ASP A 69 11.90 9.89 36.65
N LEU A 70 12.94 10.32 35.91
CA LEU A 70 14.34 10.32 36.39
C LEU A 70 14.53 11.14 37.67
N ARG A 71 13.77 12.23 37.83
CA ARG A 71 13.71 13.02 39.07
C ARG A 71 13.02 12.27 40.21
N ARG A 72 11.96 11.51 39.94
CA ARG A 72 11.27 10.66 40.92
C ARG A 72 12.20 9.54 41.40
N GLU A 73 12.91 8.88 40.48
CA GLU A 73 13.95 7.90 40.78
C GLU A 73 15.06 8.54 41.64
N ALA A 74 15.61 9.69 41.22
CA ALA A 74 16.65 10.40 41.98
C ALA A 74 16.19 10.91 43.36
N ALA A 75 14.91 11.25 43.53
CA ALA A 75 14.32 11.58 44.82
C ALA A 75 14.18 10.35 45.72
N PHE A 76 13.71 9.22 45.18
CA PHE A 76 13.60 7.95 45.90
C PHE A 76 14.96 7.47 46.44
N PHE A 77 16.03 7.59 45.64
CA PHE A 77 17.41 7.29 46.09
C PHE A 77 17.97 8.30 47.12
N ARG A 78 17.39 9.50 47.25
CA ARG A 78 17.74 10.47 48.32
C ARG A 78 16.97 10.22 49.61
N GLU A 79 15.72 9.74 49.52
CA GLU A 79 14.89 9.38 50.69
C GLU A 79 15.28 8.02 51.28
N ASN A 80 15.68 7.06 50.44
CA ASN A 80 16.25 5.77 50.86
C ASN A 80 17.70 5.63 50.37
N PRO A 81 18.69 6.26 51.05
CA PRO A 81 20.08 5.96 50.79
C PRO A 81 20.34 4.46 51.10
N PRO A 82 21.08 3.72 50.25
CA PRO A 82 21.40 2.34 50.53
C PRO A 82 22.16 2.24 51.85
N ASN A 83 21.68 1.36 52.72
CA ASN A 83 22.19 1.21 54.07
C ASN A 83 23.65 0.74 54.02
N VAL A 84 24.59 1.63 54.35
CA VAL A 84 26.02 1.30 54.47
C VAL A 84 26.18 0.42 55.69
N GLN A 85 26.10 -0.90 55.48
CA GLN A 85 26.49 -1.85 56.51
C GLN A 85 28.00 -1.73 56.73
N SER A 86 28.33 -1.36 57.97
CA SER A 86 29.66 -1.33 58.54
C SER A 86 30.44 -2.60 58.25
N SER A 87 31.67 -2.42 57.77
CA SER A 87 32.72 -3.44 57.75
C SER A 87 32.91 -4.08 59.13
N PRO A 88 33.02 -5.42 59.23
CA PRO A 88 33.75 -6.07 60.31
C PRO A 88 35.25 -5.84 60.12
N GLU A 89 35.98 -5.67 61.22
CA GLU A 89 37.44 -5.57 61.25
C GLU A 89 38.10 -6.92 60.96
N GLU A 90 39.21 -6.93 60.18
CA GLU A 90 40.23 -7.98 60.26
C GLU A 90 41.54 -7.37 60.79
N PRO A 91 42.26 -8.06 61.70
CA PRO A 91 43.43 -7.48 62.39
C PRO A 91 44.73 -7.57 61.57
N GLU A 92 45.66 -6.64 61.84
CA GLU A 92 46.98 -6.59 61.22
C GLU A 92 47.85 -7.84 61.47
N ILE A 93 48.43 -8.43 60.40
CA ILE A 93 49.70 -9.16 60.47
C ILE A 93 50.56 -8.81 59.24
N LYS A 94 51.88 -8.65 59.45
CA LYS A 94 52.90 -8.39 58.42
C LYS A 94 53.64 -9.67 57.98
N ASP A 95 54.28 -9.55 56.82
CA ASP A 95 55.50 -10.26 56.37
C ASP A 95 55.46 -11.76 55.97
N GLN A 96 55.66 -11.94 54.65
CA GLN A 96 56.67 -12.84 54.02
C GLN A 96 56.37 -14.34 53.73
N PRO A 97 57.10 -14.98 52.78
CA PRO A 97 56.49 -15.90 51.81
C PRO A 97 57.02 -17.37 51.76
N GLY A 98 56.34 -18.20 50.97
CA GLY A 98 56.70 -19.59 50.59
C GLY A 98 55.50 -20.54 50.75
N GLU A 99 55.38 -21.70 50.10
CA GLU A 99 56.08 -22.28 48.93
C GLU A 99 55.21 -23.44 48.33
N LYS A 100 55.26 -23.66 47.01
CA LYS A 100 55.05 -24.91 46.23
C LYS A 100 53.97 -25.96 46.58
N GLY A 101 53.15 -26.30 45.57
CA GLY A 101 52.67 -27.67 45.24
C GLY A 101 51.46 -28.20 46.04
N THR A 102 50.61 -29.10 45.54
CA THR A 102 50.68 -29.94 44.32
C THR A 102 49.27 -30.38 43.90
N GLU A 103 49.01 -30.53 42.59
CA GLU A 103 47.85 -31.26 42.01
C GLU A 103 47.97 -32.79 42.24
N PRO A 104 46.90 -33.63 42.21
CA PRO A 104 46.17 -33.92 40.95
C PRO A 104 44.68 -34.37 40.99
N LYS A 105 43.96 -33.97 39.93
CA LYS A 105 42.99 -34.70 39.06
C LYS A 105 42.14 -35.90 39.54
N THR A 106 40.84 -35.82 39.25
CA THR A 106 40.04 -36.86 38.55
C THR A 106 38.82 -36.16 37.90
N GLU A 107 38.84 -35.91 36.58
CA GLU A 107 38.14 -36.66 35.51
C GLU A 107 36.61 -36.45 35.41
N VAL A 108 36.15 -35.90 34.26
CA VAL A 108 35.03 -36.37 33.39
C VAL A 108 34.93 -35.45 32.14
N PRO A 109 34.95 -35.99 30.91
CA PRO A 109 34.51 -35.35 29.65
C PRO A 109 33.24 -36.08 29.08
N PRO A 110 32.71 -35.84 27.85
CA PRO A 110 33.00 -34.81 26.82
C PRO A 110 31.78 -34.08 26.17
N ILE A 111 32.04 -32.95 25.49
CA ILE A 111 31.56 -32.49 24.14
C ILE A 111 30.06 -32.20 23.87
N ASP A 112 29.79 -30.92 23.54
CA ASP A 112 29.13 -30.28 22.35
C ASP A 112 27.84 -30.90 21.72
N ASP A 113 26.92 -30.18 21.05
CA ASP A 113 26.89 -28.76 20.59
C ASP A 113 25.43 -28.26 20.28
N GLU A 114 25.30 -26.99 19.84
CA GLU A 114 24.16 -26.36 19.11
C GLU A 114 22.81 -26.14 19.88
N GLU A 115 22.03 -25.06 19.69
CA GLU A 115 22.12 -23.91 18.76
C GLU A 115 21.35 -22.68 19.33
N THR A 116 21.97 -21.49 19.43
CA THR A 116 21.27 -20.18 19.44
C THR A 116 22.13 -19.12 18.77
N THR A 117 21.81 -18.76 17.53
CA THR A 117 22.56 -17.78 16.74
C THR A 117 22.18 -16.33 17.09
N ASP A 118 23.10 -15.61 17.72
CA ASP A 118 23.02 -14.15 17.88
C ASP A 118 23.88 -13.47 16.79
N PHE A 119 23.23 -12.91 15.77
CA PHE A 119 23.89 -12.47 14.53
C PHE A 119 23.53 -11.03 14.15
N LEU A 120 24.20 -10.04 14.77
CA LEU A 120 24.50 -8.74 14.13
C LEU A 120 25.62 -7.95 14.87
N GLY A 121 26.69 -8.65 15.29
CA GLY A 121 27.66 -8.15 16.26
C GLY A 121 29.04 -7.70 15.75
N ASP A 122 29.34 -7.76 14.44
CA ASP A 122 30.68 -7.40 13.95
C ASP A 122 30.70 -6.90 12.48
N MET A 123 30.95 -5.60 12.27
CA MET A 123 31.48 -5.04 11.00
C MET A 123 31.85 -3.53 11.07
N PHE A 124 32.51 -3.06 12.14
CA PHE A 124 33.12 -1.71 12.15
C PHE A 124 34.44 -1.65 12.94
N GLN A 125 35.49 -2.24 12.37
CA GLN A 125 36.87 -1.84 12.62
C GLN A 125 37.60 -1.63 11.29
N ALA A 126 38.08 -0.40 11.08
CA ALA A 126 39.09 -0.05 10.09
C ALA A 126 39.91 1.11 10.65
N GLU A 127 41.23 0.98 10.60
CA GLU A 127 42.19 1.83 11.32
C GLU A 127 42.49 3.13 10.57
N GLU A 128 42.80 4.20 11.31
CA GLU A 128 43.49 5.38 10.77
C GLU A 128 45.01 5.22 10.90
N PRO A 129 45.80 5.65 9.90
CA PRO A 129 47.16 6.13 10.13
C PRO A 129 47.23 7.66 10.02
N VAL A 130 47.73 8.29 11.08
CA VAL A 130 48.10 9.72 11.12
C VAL A 130 49.51 9.89 10.59
N LEU A 131 49.79 10.95 9.83
CA LEU A 131 51.12 11.59 9.80
C LEU A 131 51.03 13.08 9.42
N GLU A 132 52.02 13.83 9.90
CA GLU A 132 52.21 15.29 9.79
C GLU A 132 52.56 15.68 8.33
N THR A 133 52.53 16.94 7.85
CA THR A 133 52.95 18.21 8.46
C THR A 133 52.33 19.39 7.70
N GLY A 134 52.24 20.57 8.31
CA GLY A 134 51.69 21.77 7.66
C GLY A 134 52.66 22.56 6.77
N VAL A 135 52.07 23.44 5.94
CA VAL A 135 52.68 24.61 5.27
C VAL A 135 53.65 24.32 4.10
N ILE A 136 53.09 24.11 2.91
CA ILE A 136 53.23 24.93 1.67
C ILE A 136 52.42 24.20 0.59
N LEU A 137 51.18 24.63 0.30
CA LEU A 137 50.49 24.26 -0.95
C LEU A 137 49.27 25.14 -1.33
N GLU A 138 49.19 26.40 -0.87
CA GLU A 138 48.06 27.29 -1.23
C GLU A 138 48.04 27.74 -2.71
N GLU A 139 49.02 27.33 -3.53
CA GLU A 139 49.10 27.69 -4.96
C GLU A 139 48.69 26.58 -5.95
N LEU A 140 48.41 25.33 -5.52
CA LEU A 140 48.16 24.20 -6.45
C LEU A 140 46.69 23.79 -6.65
N ASN A 141 45.73 24.41 -5.95
CA ASN A 141 44.29 24.08 -6.08
C ASN A 141 43.62 24.65 -7.35
N LYS A 142 44.32 24.68 -8.50
CA LYS A 142 43.74 24.94 -9.82
C LYS A 142 43.62 23.65 -10.63
N ALA A 143 42.43 23.03 -10.56
CA ALA A 143 41.96 21.94 -11.41
C ALA A 143 42.77 20.62 -11.37
N ALA A 144 42.65 19.88 -10.27
CA ALA A 144 43.08 18.47 -10.21
C ALA A 144 42.13 17.58 -11.04
N ILE A 145 42.57 17.17 -12.22
CA ILE A 145 41.81 16.27 -13.11
C ILE A 145 41.96 14.83 -12.62
N THR A 146 40.84 14.17 -12.35
CA THR A 146 40.79 12.75 -11.96
C THR A 146 40.89 11.82 -13.18
N LEU A 147 41.86 10.91 -13.18
CA LEU A 147 41.98 9.87 -14.21
C LEU A 147 41.19 8.64 -13.76
N ARG A 148 40.20 8.21 -14.56
CA ARG A 148 39.35 7.04 -14.27
C ARG A 148 39.50 6.01 -15.38
N ASP A 149 39.94 4.80 -15.03
CA ASP A 149 40.03 3.66 -15.95
C ASP A 149 38.78 2.79 -15.83
N PHE A 150 38.24 2.37 -16.98
CA PHE A 150 37.09 1.46 -17.09
C PHE A 150 37.51 0.06 -17.60
N GLY A 151 38.81 -0.22 -17.68
CA GLY A 151 39.36 -1.49 -18.12
C GLY A 151 39.01 -1.85 -19.56
N LYS A 152 38.92 -3.17 -19.82
CA LYS A 152 38.46 -3.73 -21.11
C LYS A 152 37.04 -4.24 -20.96
N TRP A 153 36.17 -3.91 -21.93
CA TRP A 153 34.79 -4.37 -21.99
C TRP A 153 34.50 -5.09 -23.31
N THR A 154 33.50 -5.97 -23.31
CA THR A 154 33.01 -6.71 -24.48
C THR A 154 31.53 -6.42 -24.72
N GLY A 155 31.05 -6.60 -25.96
CA GLY A 155 29.67 -6.30 -26.35
C GLY A 155 29.51 -5.00 -27.13
N LEU A 156 28.27 -4.49 -27.21
CA LEU A 156 27.94 -3.27 -27.95
C LEU A 156 28.64 -2.04 -27.37
N SER A 157 29.16 -1.16 -28.24
CA SER A 157 29.76 0.10 -27.78
C SER A 157 28.67 1.07 -27.27
N PRO A 158 28.87 1.78 -26.14
CA PRO A 158 27.88 2.73 -25.63
C PRO A 158 27.52 3.84 -26.63
N ARG A 159 28.47 4.25 -27.47
CA ARG A 159 28.20 5.12 -28.62
C ARG A 159 27.14 4.56 -29.55
N ARG A 160 27.22 3.27 -29.89
CA ARG A 160 26.25 2.67 -30.80
C ARG A 160 24.87 2.56 -30.17
N VAL A 161 24.81 2.23 -28.88
CA VAL A 161 23.54 2.23 -28.11
C VAL A 161 22.93 3.64 -28.07
N LEU A 162 23.73 4.70 -27.91
CA LEU A 162 23.27 6.09 -28.02
C LEU A 162 22.76 6.42 -29.43
N GLU A 163 23.53 6.12 -30.49
CA GLU A 163 23.15 6.36 -31.89
C GLU A 163 21.82 5.69 -32.25
N ASP A 164 21.66 4.41 -31.91
CA ASP A 164 20.46 3.64 -32.23
C ASP A 164 19.24 4.11 -31.40
N THR A 165 19.44 4.56 -30.16
CA THR A 165 18.35 5.11 -29.32
C THR A 165 17.91 6.49 -29.82
N CYS A 166 18.85 7.38 -30.14
CA CYS A 166 18.50 8.71 -30.64
C CYS A 166 17.83 8.64 -32.03
N LYS A 167 18.26 7.74 -32.91
CA LYS A 167 17.64 7.52 -34.23
C LYS A 167 16.25 6.89 -34.17
N ALA A 168 15.98 6.06 -33.16
CA ALA A 168 14.64 5.53 -32.93
C ALA A 168 13.65 6.64 -32.50
N ARG A 169 14.13 7.63 -31.75
CA ARG A 169 13.34 8.78 -31.27
C ARG A 169 13.19 9.89 -32.32
N ASP A 170 14.24 10.16 -33.09
CA ASP A 170 14.22 11.08 -34.23
C ASP A 170 15.18 10.61 -35.34
N THR A 171 14.62 10.22 -36.48
CA THR A 171 15.39 9.79 -37.65
C THR A 171 16.26 10.90 -38.25
N GLY A 172 15.95 12.17 -37.97
CA GLY A 172 16.75 13.35 -38.35
C GLY A 172 17.82 13.75 -37.32
N CYS A 173 18.00 13.00 -36.23
CA CYS A 173 18.96 13.33 -35.17
C CYS A 173 20.42 13.26 -35.65
N THR A 174 21.22 14.28 -35.31
CA THR A 174 22.68 14.29 -35.54
C THR A 174 23.44 14.28 -34.23
N ILE A 175 24.43 13.39 -34.09
CA ILE A 175 25.30 13.28 -32.91
C ILE A 175 26.71 13.68 -33.29
N ILE A 176 27.28 14.66 -32.59
CA ILE A 176 28.60 15.23 -32.85
C ILE A 176 29.48 15.01 -31.61
N PHE A 177 30.54 14.22 -31.77
CA PHE A 177 31.58 14.10 -30.75
C PHE A 177 32.66 15.16 -30.98
N LYS A 178 33.13 15.80 -29.90
CA LYS A 178 34.24 16.75 -29.91
C LYS A 178 35.33 16.22 -28.98
N ASP A 179 36.57 16.29 -29.43
CA ASP A 179 37.71 16.03 -28.56
C ASP A 179 37.98 17.25 -27.67
N SER A 180 38.37 17.03 -26.42
CA SER A 180 38.74 18.07 -25.45
C SER A 180 39.96 17.65 -24.63
N SER A 181 40.72 16.68 -25.15
CA SER A 181 41.95 16.15 -24.55
C SER A 181 43.11 17.14 -24.73
N HIS A 182 43.88 17.36 -23.67
CA HIS A 182 45.10 18.19 -23.72
C HIS A 182 46.38 17.35 -23.90
N SER A 183 46.33 16.02 -23.75
CA SER A 183 47.46 15.11 -23.96
C SER A 183 47.00 13.70 -24.37
N SER A 184 47.91 12.91 -24.96
CA SER A 184 47.65 11.55 -25.44
C SER A 184 47.30 10.54 -24.33
N HIS A 185 47.66 10.82 -23.08
CA HIS A 185 47.46 9.95 -21.93
C HIS A 185 46.28 10.36 -21.03
N SER A 186 45.60 11.46 -21.36
CA SER A 186 44.48 12.01 -20.59
C SER A 186 43.37 12.42 -21.56
N ASN A 187 42.50 11.47 -21.87
CA ASN A 187 41.49 11.63 -22.92
C ASN A 187 40.19 12.19 -22.32
N LYS A 188 39.68 13.25 -22.93
CA LYS A 188 38.40 13.89 -22.60
C LYS A 188 37.61 14.12 -23.87
N LYS A 189 36.31 13.86 -23.83
CA LYS A 189 35.40 14.16 -24.94
C LYS A 189 34.21 14.96 -24.46
N ALA A 190 33.52 15.55 -25.43
CA ALA A 190 32.18 16.06 -25.31
C ALA A 190 31.30 15.47 -26.42
N VAL A 191 30.00 15.38 -26.18
CA VAL A 191 29.00 14.95 -27.15
C VAL A 191 27.86 15.97 -27.22
N GLU A 192 27.44 16.28 -28.44
CA GLU A 192 26.33 17.17 -28.75
C GLU A 192 25.32 16.39 -29.59
N VAL A 193 24.15 16.10 -29.01
CA VAL A 193 23.01 15.47 -29.68
C VAL A 193 22.06 16.57 -30.11
N ARG A 194 21.80 16.71 -31.42
CA ARG A 194 20.88 17.70 -31.99
C ARG A 194 19.67 17.02 -32.61
N TRP A 195 18.50 17.55 -32.31
CA TRP A 195 17.19 17.05 -32.74
C TRP A 195 16.64 17.88 -33.89
N SER A 196 16.01 17.23 -34.87
CA SER A 196 15.31 17.90 -35.97
C SER A 196 13.92 18.42 -35.56
N LYS A 197 13.37 17.88 -34.46
CA LYS A 197 12.10 18.26 -33.85
C LYS A 197 12.30 18.58 -32.36
N PRO A 198 11.55 19.54 -31.78
CA PRO A 198 11.67 19.88 -30.37
C PRO A 198 11.35 18.68 -29.48
N GLN A 199 12.19 18.43 -28.48
CA GLN A 199 12.08 17.38 -27.48
C GLN A 199 11.75 17.98 -26.10
N GLU A 200 11.14 17.19 -25.23
CA GLU A 200 11.06 17.50 -23.81
C GLU A 200 12.47 17.64 -23.22
N VAL A 201 12.70 18.72 -22.46
CA VAL A 201 13.99 19.01 -21.82
C VAL A 201 14.11 18.13 -20.58
N PRO A 202 15.13 17.26 -20.47
CA PRO A 202 15.32 16.44 -19.27
C PRO A 202 15.62 17.27 -18.03
N PHE A 203 15.38 16.66 -16.86
CA PHE A 203 15.76 17.21 -15.56
C PHE A 203 17.27 17.55 -15.54
N LEU A 204 17.63 18.65 -14.88
CA LEU A 204 19.03 19.07 -14.70
C LEU A 204 19.74 18.15 -13.71
N PHE A 205 20.42 17.13 -14.24
CA PHE A 205 21.35 16.32 -13.48
C PHE A 205 22.66 17.11 -13.34
N GLU A 206 23.00 17.50 -12.11
CA GLU A 206 24.26 18.20 -11.82
C GLU A 206 25.23 17.20 -11.21
N TRP A 207 26.45 17.15 -11.75
CA TRP A 207 27.51 16.31 -11.19
C TRP A 207 28.85 17.01 -11.39
N ASP A 208 29.55 17.28 -10.29
CA ASP A 208 30.70 18.22 -10.17
C ASP A 208 31.87 18.00 -11.15
N THR A 209 31.87 16.89 -11.88
CA THR A 209 32.92 16.47 -12.80
C THR A 209 32.58 16.63 -14.29
N VAL A 210 31.33 16.97 -14.64
CA VAL A 210 30.80 17.02 -16.01
C VAL A 210 29.84 18.21 -16.20
N THR A 211 30.04 19.03 -17.23
CA THR A 211 29.02 19.99 -17.67
C THR A 211 27.95 19.31 -18.51
N HIS A 212 26.69 19.47 -18.10
CA HIS A 212 25.50 19.15 -18.88
C HIS A 212 24.71 20.41 -19.21
N LYS A 213 24.25 20.55 -20.46
CA LYS A 213 23.31 21.59 -20.91
C LYS A 213 22.30 20.98 -21.89
N SER A 214 21.02 20.98 -21.52
CA SER A 214 19.93 20.58 -22.42
C SER A 214 19.05 21.76 -22.83
N SER A 215 18.56 21.67 -24.06
CA SER A 215 17.58 22.56 -24.69
C SER A 215 16.65 21.71 -25.57
N PRO A 216 15.48 22.21 -25.99
CA PRO A 216 14.54 21.41 -26.79
C PRO A 216 15.11 20.87 -28.11
N TYR A 217 16.15 21.50 -28.67
CA TYR A 217 16.76 21.12 -29.95
C TYR A 217 18.16 20.52 -29.81
N ALA A 218 18.81 20.64 -28.65
CA ALA A 218 20.17 20.13 -28.46
C ALA A 218 20.47 19.78 -27.00
N THR A 219 21.14 18.65 -26.78
CA THR A 219 21.71 18.24 -25.49
C THR A 219 23.22 18.10 -25.62
N PHE A 220 23.96 18.79 -24.75
CA PHE A 220 25.42 18.82 -24.71
C PHE A 220 25.93 18.27 -23.37
N VAL A 221 26.96 17.44 -23.42
CA VAL A 221 27.63 16.83 -22.26
C VAL A 221 29.14 16.86 -22.48
N SER A 222 29.94 17.34 -21.51
CA SER A 222 31.41 17.37 -21.57
C SER A 222 32.08 16.83 -20.30
N MET A 223 33.18 16.10 -20.48
CA MET A 223 34.06 15.69 -19.37
C MET A 223 34.93 16.87 -18.94
N ASP A 224 34.74 17.38 -17.72
CA ASP A 224 35.44 18.58 -17.27
C ASP A 224 36.55 18.25 -16.27
N GLN A 225 36.25 17.51 -15.20
CA GLN A 225 37.23 17.11 -14.17
C GLN A 225 37.58 15.61 -14.18
N ILE A 226 36.95 14.81 -15.06
CA ILE A 226 37.33 13.41 -15.33
C ILE A 226 38.07 13.32 -16.66
N ALA A 227 39.04 12.42 -16.75
CA ALA A 227 39.66 11.95 -17.99
C ALA A 227 39.83 10.42 -17.96
N THR A 228 39.99 9.78 -19.13
CA THR A 228 40.22 8.33 -19.23
C THR A 228 41.56 8.01 -19.91
N PRO A 229 42.19 6.85 -19.60
CA PRO A 229 43.43 6.41 -20.25
C PRO A 229 43.34 6.26 -21.78
N THR A 230 42.16 5.99 -22.34
CA THR A 230 41.96 5.83 -23.79
C THR A 230 40.82 6.69 -24.34
N ALA A 231 40.94 7.11 -25.59
CA ALA A 231 39.90 7.86 -26.30
C ALA A 231 38.59 7.06 -26.49
N GLN A 232 38.66 5.72 -26.51
CA GLN A 232 37.48 4.85 -26.60
C GLN A 232 36.69 4.84 -25.28
N GLN A 233 37.36 4.83 -24.13
CA GLN A 233 36.69 4.97 -22.83
C GLN A 233 36.05 6.37 -22.67
N ALA A 234 36.73 7.45 -23.10
CA ALA A 234 36.19 8.80 -23.04
C ALA A 234 34.89 8.92 -23.86
N GLU A 235 34.89 8.33 -25.06
CA GLU A 235 33.72 8.27 -25.94
C GLU A 235 32.57 7.45 -25.35
N ALA A 236 32.89 6.31 -24.74
CA ALA A 236 31.92 5.45 -24.08
C ALA A 236 31.32 6.10 -22.82
N PHE A 237 32.11 6.82 -22.04
CA PHE A 237 31.69 7.59 -20.85
C PHE A 237 30.66 8.65 -21.24
N VAL A 238 30.99 9.57 -22.16
CA VAL A 238 30.05 10.63 -22.57
C VAL A 238 28.82 10.08 -23.28
N SER A 239 28.95 8.96 -24.00
CA SER A 239 27.80 8.31 -24.64
C SER A 239 26.84 7.73 -23.61
N THR A 240 27.37 7.11 -22.55
CA THR A 240 26.57 6.55 -21.45
C THR A 240 25.85 7.66 -20.67
N LEU A 241 26.53 8.79 -20.42
CA LEU A 241 25.96 9.93 -19.70
C LEU A 241 24.91 10.69 -20.53
N ALA A 242 25.16 10.91 -21.83
CA ALA A 242 24.15 11.46 -22.72
C ALA A 242 22.92 10.55 -22.82
N LEU A 243 23.10 9.21 -22.87
CA LEU A 243 21.99 8.26 -22.86
C LEU A 243 21.19 8.32 -21.54
N PHE A 244 21.86 8.45 -20.39
CA PHE A 244 21.22 8.58 -19.08
C PHE A 244 20.37 9.86 -18.99
N ILE A 245 20.92 10.99 -19.42
CA ILE A 245 20.23 12.29 -19.44
C ILE A 245 19.00 12.25 -20.38
N LEU A 246 19.12 11.62 -21.54
CA LEU A 246 18.07 11.60 -22.56
C LEU A 246 16.95 10.57 -22.31
N SER A 247 17.13 9.64 -21.37
CA SER A 247 16.18 8.55 -21.09
C SER A 247 15.23 8.90 -19.93
N PRO A 248 13.95 9.25 -20.17
CA PRO A 248 12.99 9.46 -19.10
C PRO A 248 12.60 8.12 -18.43
N GLN A 249 12.52 8.13 -17.09
CA GLN A 249 12.44 6.93 -16.24
C GLN A 249 11.30 5.95 -16.57
N ASN A 250 10.20 6.41 -17.17
CA ASN A 250 8.98 5.60 -17.38
C ASN A 250 8.70 5.23 -18.85
N SER A 251 9.69 5.36 -19.74
CA SER A 251 9.54 5.08 -21.18
C SER A 251 10.06 3.68 -21.57
N LYS A 252 9.60 3.13 -22.72
CA LYS A 252 10.22 1.94 -23.33
C LYS A 252 11.71 2.17 -23.65
N GLU A 253 12.10 3.42 -23.92
CA GLU A 253 13.48 3.87 -24.15
C GLU A 253 14.34 3.78 -22.88
N GLY A 254 13.73 3.93 -21.69
CA GLY A 254 14.39 3.82 -20.38
C GLY A 254 15.07 2.47 -20.10
N LYS A 255 14.82 1.44 -20.93
CA LYS A 255 15.53 0.15 -20.89
C LYS A 255 16.79 0.09 -21.76
N ALA A 256 17.16 1.18 -22.44
CA ALA A 256 18.32 1.21 -23.35
C ALA A 256 19.64 0.82 -22.67
N TYR A 257 19.81 1.13 -21.38
CA TYR A 257 20.99 0.77 -20.59
C TYR A 257 21.22 -0.73 -20.43
N LEU A 258 20.18 -1.58 -20.57
CA LEU A 258 20.34 -3.04 -20.52
C LEU A 258 21.25 -3.56 -21.64
N ARG A 259 21.29 -2.85 -22.78
CA ARG A 259 22.15 -3.14 -23.94
C ARG A 259 23.60 -2.70 -23.75
N LEU A 260 23.92 -1.97 -22.67
CA LEU A 260 25.29 -1.57 -22.35
C LEU A 260 26.06 -2.75 -21.72
N PRO A 261 27.39 -2.85 -21.96
CA PRO A 261 28.27 -3.77 -21.23
C PRO A 261 28.29 -3.51 -19.72
N ALA A 262 28.65 -4.54 -18.93
CA ALA A 262 28.57 -4.53 -17.46
C ALA A 262 29.18 -3.26 -16.81
N VAL A 263 30.43 -2.92 -17.15
CA VAL A 263 31.14 -1.74 -16.62
C VAL A 263 30.37 -0.43 -16.85
N TRP A 264 29.69 -0.29 -17.99
CA TRP A 264 28.90 0.91 -18.31
C TRP A 264 27.51 0.88 -17.66
N ARG A 265 27.01 -0.30 -17.24
CA ARG A 265 25.80 -0.43 -16.40
C ARG A 265 26.08 -0.15 -14.93
N GLU A 266 27.26 -0.47 -14.43
CA GLU A 266 27.73 -0.06 -13.10
C GLU A 266 27.85 1.48 -13.03
N LEU A 267 28.45 2.08 -14.05
CA LEU A 267 28.50 3.54 -14.20
C LEU A 267 27.09 4.17 -14.29
N TRP A 268 26.15 3.53 -14.99
CA TRP A 268 24.75 3.96 -15.03
C TRP A 268 24.08 3.90 -13.65
N ALA A 269 24.37 2.87 -12.85
CA ALA A 269 23.86 2.73 -11.48
C ALA A 269 24.45 3.81 -10.55
N GLU A 270 25.71 4.19 -10.74
CA GLU A 270 26.33 5.34 -10.06
C GLU A 270 25.60 6.64 -10.38
N PHE A 271 25.28 6.91 -11.66
CA PHE A 271 24.49 8.09 -12.05
C PHE A 271 23.09 8.07 -11.44
N ALA A 272 22.42 6.92 -11.42
CA ALA A 272 21.11 6.75 -10.83
C ALA A 272 21.12 7.02 -9.31
N ASN A 273 22.14 6.52 -8.60
CA ASN A 273 22.33 6.77 -7.17
C ASN A 273 22.65 8.24 -6.87
N ALA A 274 23.54 8.87 -7.64
CA ALA A 274 23.88 10.28 -7.51
C ALA A 274 22.66 11.18 -7.74
N ARG A 275 21.88 10.91 -8.80
CA ARG A 275 20.64 11.63 -9.09
C ARG A 275 19.61 11.47 -7.98
N LYS A 276 19.39 10.25 -7.48
CA LYS A 276 18.49 9.99 -6.36
C LYS A 276 18.91 10.77 -5.12
N LEU A 277 20.21 10.84 -4.82
CA LEU A 277 20.72 11.62 -3.70
C LEU A 277 20.49 13.14 -3.88
N GLN A 278 20.61 13.66 -5.11
CA GLN A 278 20.30 15.05 -5.45
C GLN A 278 18.79 15.36 -5.31
N GLU A 279 17.93 14.44 -5.76
CA GLU A 279 16.47 14.51 -5.58
C GLU A 279 16.10 14.47 -4.08
N ASP A 280 16.65 13.53 -3.30
CA ASP A 280 16.48 13.45 -1.84
C ASP A 280 16.97 14.72 -1.10
N GLU A 281 18.05 15.38 -1.57
CA GLU A 281 18.57 16.61 -0.97
C GLU A 281 17.72 17.84 -1.34
N SER A 282 17.22 17.90 -2.58
CA SER A 282 16.21 18.86 -3.03
C SER A 282 14.95 18.80 -2.14
N ASP A 283 14.47 17.59 -1.88
CA ASP A 283 13.27 17.37 -1.07
C ASP A 283 13.54 17.74 0.39
N LYS A 284 14.70 17.37 0.95
CA LYS A 284 15.14 17.84 2.28
C LYS A 284 15.22 19.37 2.36
N LYS A 285 15.76 20.05 1.34
CA LYS A 285 15.80 21.53 1.27
C LYS A 285 14.39 22.13 1.22
N THR A 286 13.48 21.52 0.45
CA THR A 286 12.08 21.93 0.34
C THR A 286 11.34 21.75 1.67
N VAL A 287 11.48 20.60 2.33
CA VAL A 287 10.88 20.34 3.65
C VAL A 287 11.46 21.27 4.72
N ARG A 288 12.76 21.58 4.72
CA ARG A 288 13.34 22.61 5.61
C ARG A 288 12.72 23.99 5.37
N ARG A 289 12.55 24.40 4.10
CA ARG A 289 11.90 25.67 3.74
C ARG A 289 10.45 25.71 4.21
N LEU A 290 9.71 24.62 4.04
CA LEU A 290 8.33 24.49 4.51
C LEU A 290 8.24 24.53 6.05
N LYS A 291 9.10 23.78 6.76
CA LYS A 291 9.19 23.85 8.24
C LYS A 291 9.49 25.27 8.72
N LYS A 292 10.47 25.95 8.11
CA LYS A 292 10.80 27.34 8.45
C LYS A 292 9.63 28.30 8.20
N LEU A 293 8.91 28.16 7.09
CA LEU A 293 7.70 28.95 6.82
C LEU A 293 6.55 28.63 7.78
N ILE A 294 6.48 27.42 8.35
CA ILE A 294 5.51 27.07 9.39
C ILE A 294 5.90 27.73 10.72
N GLU A 295 7.16 27.64 11.13
CA GLU A 295 7.69 28.28 12.36
C GLU A 295 7.61 29.82 12.30
N GLU A 296 7.93 30.43 11.15
CA GLU A 296 7.82 31.89 10.95
C GLU A 296 6.37 32.40 10.97
N ASN A 297 5.38 31.54 10.70
CA ASN A 297 3.97 31.87 10.86
C ASN A 297 3.45 31.55 12.27
N GLN A 298 3.96 30.52 12.96
CA GLN A 298 3.46 30.11 14.29
C GLN A 298 3.44 31.24 15.32
N SER A 299 4.41 32.17 15.27
CA SER A 299 4.45 33.35 16.16
C SER A 299 3.32 34.37 15.94
N ASN A 300 2.62 34.32 14.80
CA ASN A 300 1.37 35.08 14.55
C ASN A 300 0.10 34.25 14.81
N PHE A 301 0.22 32.96 15.15
CA PHE A 301 -0.90 32.06 15.39
C PHE A 301 -1.13 31.73 16.88
N GLU A 302 -0.24 32.13 17.81
CA GLU A 302 -0.37 31.76 19.24
C GLU A 302 -1.65 32.28 19.93
N ASP A 303 -2.34 33.29 19.40
CA ASP A 303 -3.65 33.76 19.88
C ASP A 303 -4.87 33.02 19.25
N ASP A 304 -4.66 32.08 18.32
CA ASP A 304 -5.74 31.43 17.54
C ASP A 304 -5.60 29.88 17.46
N VAL A 305 -4.90 29.26 18.43
CA VAL A 305 -4.64 27.80 18.45
C VAL A 305 -5.72 27.00 19.19
N VAL A 306 -6.80 26.66 18.48
CA VAL A 306 -7.46 25.34 18.63
C VAL A 306 -7.68 24.73 17.24
N LEU A 307 -6.57 24.40 16.58
CA LEU A 307 -6.53 23.97 15.19
C LEU A 307 -6.96 22.50 15.02
N SER A 308 -8.21 22.27 14.64
CA SER A 308 -8.65 20.99 14.03
C SER A 308 -9.38 21.15 12.68
N ASP A 309 -9.40 22.36 12.11
CA ASP A 309 -10.27 22.72 10.96
C ASP A 309 -9.54 22.94 9.62
N ASN A 310 -8.22 23.14 9.63
CA ASN A 310 -7.51 23.71 8.46
C ASN A 310 -7.21 22.76 7.29
N PHE A 311 -7.61 21.48 7.36
CA PHE A 311 -7.63 20.61 6.16
C PHE A 311 -8.93 20.73 5.34
N ARG A 312 -9.93 21.48 5.81
CA ARG A 312 -11.27 21.55 5.19
C ARG A 312 -11.48 22.71 4.20
N ARG A 313 -10.54 23.66 4.08
CA ARG A 313 -10.73 24.91 3.30
C ARG A 313 -9.75 25.08 2.14
N ARG A 314 -9.84 24.22 1.11
CA ARG A 314 -9.20 24.53 -0.19
C ARG A 314 -9.88 23.90 -1.41
N ASN A 315 -11.12 24.32 -1.71
CA ASN A 315 -11.68 24.35 -3.07
C ASN A 315 -12.92 25.28 -3.17
N GLY A 316 -12.79 26.39 -3.93
CA GLY A 316 -13.84 27.36 -4.29
C GLY A 316 -14.21 28.40 -3.19
N THR A 317 -13.82 29.69 -3.23
CA THR A 317 -14.35 30.83 -4.05
C THR A 317 -15.87 31.07 -3.87
N SER A 318 -16.44 32.25 -3.54
CA SER A 318 -15.96 33.60 -3.12
C SER A 318 -17.20 34.44 -2.64
N SER A 319 -17.20 35.71 -2.17
CA SER A 319 -16.16 36.77 -2.13
C SER A 319 -16.28 37.77 -0.92
N LYS A 320 -16.71 39.04 -1.16
CA LYS A 320 -16.69 40.27 -0.33
C LYS A 320 -18.12 40.79 0.01
N PRO A 321 -18.33 41.88 0.81
CA PRO A 321 -17.39 42.76 1.53
C PRO A 321 -17.64 42.93 3.05
N GLU A 322 -16.79 43.72 3.70
CA GLU A 322 -16.90 44.16 5.10
C GLU A 322 -18.08 45.13 5.34
N SER A 323 -18.69 45.09 6.54
CA SER A 323 -18.47 46.11 7.59
C SER A 323 -19.65 46.31 8.57
N LEU A 324 -19.32 46.94 9.71
CA LEU A 324 -20.17 47.57 10.73
C LEU A 324 -20.77 46.69 11.85
N ALA A 325 -20.56 47.18 13.08
CA ALA A 325 -20.81 46.48 14.33
C ALA A 325 -22.20 46.74 14.92
N ARG A 326 -22.71 45.79 15.70
CA ARG A 326 -23.66 46.09 16.81
C ARG A 326 -23.58 45.06 17.94
N ALA A 327 -24.08 45.49 19.10
CA ALA A 327 -23.87 44.91 20.43
C ALA A 327 -24.61 43.56 20.67
N PRO A 328 -24.29 42.80 21.73
CA PRO A 328 -24.71 41.41 21.87
C PRO A 328 -26.11 41.25 22.46
N THR A 329 -26.86 40.25 21.98
CA THR A 329 -28.13 39.83 22.59
C THR A 329 -28.30 38.31 22.58
N ALA A 330 -28.66 37.80 23.76
CA ALA A 330 -29.39 36.56 24.05
C ALA A 330 -28.79 35.19 23.63
N LYS A 331 -28.72 34.32 24.64
CA LYS A 331 -28.49 32.87 24.52
C LYS A 331 -29.61 32.21 23.72
N GLU A 332 -29.25 31.25 22.86
CA GLU A 332 -30.02 30.02 22.70
C GLU A 332 -29.08 28.82 22.89
N ALA A 333 -29.57 27.79 23.58
CA ALA A 333 -28.81 26.60 23.90
C ALA A 333 -29.26 25.44 22.99
N SER A 334 -28.43 25.10 22.01
CA SER A 334 -28.64 23.94 21.14
C SER A 334 -27.63 22.83 21.47
N GLY A 335 -28.11 21.75 22.11
CA GLY A 335 -27.27 20.57 22.40
C GLY A 335 -26.87 19.79 21.14
N PRO A 336 -25.86 18.89 21.23
CA PRO A 336 -25.32 18.14 20.08
C PRO A 336 -26.40 17.33 19.33
N ASP A 337 -27.41 16.82 20.05
CA ASP A 337 -28.51 16.01 19.49
C ASP A 337 -29.28 16.77 18.40
N SER A 338 -29.50 18.08 18.61
CA SER A 338 -30.16 18.96 17.64
C SER A 338 -29.33 19.18 16.36
N GLN A 339 -28.01 19.03 16.45
CA GLN A 339 -27.11 19.21 15.32
C GLN A 339 -27.18 18.02 14.34
N LEU A 340 -27.27 16.79 14.84
CA LEU A 340 -27.38 15.60 13.98
C LEU A 340 -28.69 15.57 13.20
N GLN A 341 -29.81 15.89 13.87
CA GLN A 341 -31.13 16.01 13.24
C GLN A 341 -31.13 17.09 12.15
N ARG A 342 -30.50 18.25 12.44
CA ARG A 342 -30.38 19.34 11.47
C ARG A 342 -29.55 18.93 10.24
N ILE A 343 -28.37 18.32 10.43
CA ILE A 343 -27.52 17.85 9.33
C ILE A 343 -28.29 16.84 8.46
N TRP A 344 -29.06 15.94 9.08
CA TRP A 344 -29.88 14.99 8.36
C TRP A 344 -31.03 15.64 7.59
N PHE A 345 -31.73 16.61 8.20
CA PHE A 345 -32.80 17.35 7.55
C PHE A 345 -32.29 18.14 6.33
N GLU A 346 -31.18 18.87 6.48
CA GLU A 346 -30.53 19.59 5.37
C GLU A 346 -30.19 18.63 4.24
N LYS A 347 -29.57 17.47 4.52
CA LYS A 347 -29.20 16.47 3.51
C LYS A 347 -30.40 15.81 2.82
N SER A 348 -31.39 15.34 3.58
CA SER A 348 -32.57 14.64 3.06
C SER A 348 -33.53 15.57 2.29
N SER A 349 -33.44 16.89 2.51
CA SER A 349 -34.17 17.90 1.72
C SER A 349 -33.63 18.10 0.29
N THR A 350 -32.44 17.58 -0.03
CA THR A 350 -31.80 17.82 -1.34
C THR A 350 -32.46 17.03 -2.48
N THR A 351 -32.55 17.64 -3.66
CA THR A 351 -33.10 17.00 -4.86
C THR A 351 -32.30 15.77 -5.30
N SER A 352 -30.97 15.79 -5.12
CA SER A 352 -30.10 14.64 -5.42
C SER A 352 -30.42 13.44 -4.53
N PHE A 353 -30.58 13.65 -3.22
CA PHE A 353 -31.02 12.60 -2.29
C PHE A 353 -32.40 12.06 -2.67
N GLN A 354 -33.37 12.93 -2.93
CA GLN A 354 -34.74 12.52 -3.29
C GLN A 354 -34.80 11.71 -4.58
N TYR A 355 -34.00 12.07 -5.58
CA TYR A 355 -33.86 11.30 -6.82
C TYR A 355 -33.28 9.91 -6.56
N MET A 356 -32.16 9.82 -5.83
CA MET A 356 -31.51 8.54 -5.54
C MET A 356 -32.35 7.63 -4.63
N ALA A 357 -33.13 8.22 -3.71
CA ALA A 357 -34.05 7.48 -2.83
C ALA A 357 -35.08 6.65 -3.60
N GLN A 358 -35.56 7.12 -4.77
CA GLN A 358 -36.49 6.35 -5.62
C GLN A 358 -35.85 5.05 -6.13
N GLY A 359 -34.56 5.08 -6.47
CA GLY A 359 -33.83 3.88 -6.88
C GLY A 359 -33.66 2.88 -5.73
N ARG A 360 -33.35 3.39 -4.52
CA ARG A 360 -33.16 2.59 -3.31
C ARG A 360 -34.44 1.87 -2.87
N MET A 361 -35.61 2.47 -3.07
CA MET A 361 -36.93 1.88 -2.79
C MET A 361 -37.23 0.61 -3.60
N ASN A 362 -36.55 0.38 -4.73
CA ASN A 362 -36.79 -0.80 -5.57
C ASN A 362 -35.97 -2.04 -5.14
N LEU A 363 -35.06 -1.91 -4.17
CA LEU A 363 -34.21 -3.00 -3.70
C LEU A 363 -34.97 -3.92 -2.72
N PRO A 364 -34.84 -5.26 -2.79
CA PRO A 364 -35.58 -6.19 -1.93
C PRO A 364 -35.43 -5.92 -0.43
N ILE A 365 -34.25 -5.48 0.01
CA ILE A 365 -33.96 -5.13 1.41
C ILE A 365 -34.80 -3.95 1.95
N TRP A 366 -35.38 -3.12 1.08
CA TRP A 366 -36.12 -1.92 1.48
C TRP A 366 -37.42 -2.26 2.21
N ASP A 367 -38.14 -3.29 1.76
CA ASP A 367 -39.41 -3.74 2.38
C ASP A 367 -39.21 -4.16 3.85
N PHE A 368 -38.00 -4.61 4.21
CA PHE A 368 -37.61 -5.08 5.54
C PHE A 368 -36.96 -3.99 6.42
N LYS A 369 -36.82 -2.75 5.92
CA LYS A 369 -36.16 -1.64 6.64
C LYS A 369 -36.67 -1.45 8.06
N ASN A 370 -37.98 -1.43 8.26
CA ASN A 370 -38.59 -1.20 9.57
C ASN A 370 -38.37 -2.39 10.53
N GLU A 371 -38.39 -3.62 10.03
CA GLU A 371 -38.13 -4.82 10.82
C GLU A 371 -36.68 -4.84 11.34
N ILE A 372 -35.72 -4.54 10.45
CA ILE A 372 -34.29 -4.42 10.80
C ILE A 372 -34.08 -3.37 11.91
N LEU A 373 -34.64 -2.16 11.74
CA LEU A 373 -34.45 -1.06 12.68
C LEU A 373 -35.12 -1.33 14.04
N ASN A 374 -36.36 -1.82 14.05
CA ASN A 374 -37.05 -2.20 15.29
C ASN A 374 -36.31 -3.33 16.04
N THR A 375 -35.71 -4.26 15.31
CA THR A 375 -34.90 -5.34 15.92
C THR A 375 -33.62 -4.78 16.53
N LEU A 376 -32.95 -3.82 15.86
CA LEU A 376 -31.75 -3.16 16.39
C LEU A 376 -32.01 -2.21 17.57
N ASP A 377 -33.20 -1.63 17.69
CA ASP A 377 -33.59 -0.84 18.87
C ASP A 377 -33.81 -1.71 20.11
N THR A 378 -34.21 -2.97 19.92
CA THR A 378 -34.49 -3.92 21.01
C THR A 378 -33.31 -4.85 21.33
N HIS A 379 -32.44 -5.13 20.35
CA HIS A 379 -31.35 -6.09 20.47
C HIS A 379 -29.98 -5.45 20.20
N ARG A 380 -28.99 -5.83 21.02
CA ARG A 380 -27.60 -5.36 20.89
C ARG A 380 -26.83 -6.02 19.75
N ALA A 381 -27.34 -7.13 19.22
CA ALA A 381 -26.79 -7.75 18.02
C ALA A 381 -27.90 -8.32 17.14
N LEU A 382 -27.61 -8.42 15.84
CA LEU A 382 -28.52 -8.89 14.81
C LEU A 382 -27.73 -9.63 13.72
N ILE A 383 -28.28 -10.75 13.23
CA ILE A 383 -27.78 -11.45 12.05
C ILE A 383 -28.78 -11.26 10.92
N ILE A 384 -28.31 -10.83 9.75
CA ILE A 384 -29.12 -10.61 8.56
C ILE A 384 -28.59 -11.53 7.46
N CYS A 385 -29.47 -12.40 6.96
CA CYS A 385 -29.21 -13.30 5.85
C CYS A 385 -30.03 -12.86 4.64
N SER A 386 -29.35 -12.56 3.55
CA SER A 386 -29.97 -12.03 2.32
C SER A 386 -29.09 -12.31 1.12
N GLU A 387 -29.66 -12.83 0.04
CA GLU A 387 -28.93 -13.14 -1.21
C GLU A 387 -28.12 -11.94 -1.74
N THR A 388 -27.09 -12.23 -2.55
CA THR A 388 -26.33 -11.20 -3.28
C THR A 388 -27.26 -10.40 -4.19
N GLY A 389 -26.94 -9.11 -4.40
CA GLY A 389 -27.81 -8.19 -5.16
C GLY A 389 -29.06 -7.67 -4.43
N SER A 390 -29.42 -8.21 -3.26
CA SER A 390 -30.56 -7.71 -2.43
C SER A 390 -30.41 -6.27 -1.93
N GLY A 391 -29.17 -5.74 -1.89
CA GLY A 391 -28.83 -4.40 -1.40
C GLY A 391 -28.25 -4.36 0.02
N LYS A 392 -27.91 -5.50 0.63
CA LYS A 392 -27.45 -5.60 2.04
C LYS A 392 -26.34 -4.58 2.41
N SER A 393 -25.25 -4.57 1.65
CA SER A 393 -24.01 -3.82 1.91
C SER A 393 -24.17 -2.30 1.77
N THR A 394 -25.13 -1.85 0.95
CA THR A 394 -25.39 -0.42 0.73
C THR A 394 -26.53 0.09 1.61
N GLN A 395 -27.61 -0.68 1.73
CA GLN A 395 -28.83 -0.20 2.40
C GLN A 395 -28.82 -0.37 3.91
N ILE A 396 -28.36 -1.50 4.46
CA ILE A 396 -28.41 -1.74 5.91
C ILE A 396 -27.60 -0.68 6.68
N PRO A 397 -26.34 -0.35 6.30
CA PRO A 397 -25.59 0.71 6.97
C PRO A 397 -26.25 2.09 6.80
N SER A 398 -26.86 2.34 5.64
CA SER A 398 -27.58 3.59 5.36
C SER A 398 -28.86 3.72 6.19
N PHE A 399 -29.63 2.65 6.37
CA PHE A 399 -30.85 2.64 7.20
C PHE A 399 -30.52 2.92 8.66
N ILE A 400 -29.45 2.33 9.19
CA ILE A 400 -28.98 2.58 10.55
C ILE A 400 -28.55 4.04 10.68
N LEU A 401 -27.74 4.56 9.74
CA LEU A 401 -27.32 5.97 9.73
C LEU A 401 -28.50 6.93 9.73
N GLU A 402 -29.47 6.70 8.82
CA GLU A 402 -30.71 7.47 8.71
C GLU A 402 -31.49 7.48 10.03
N HIS A 403 -31.70 6.30 10.62
CA HIS A 403 -32.50 6.12 11.82
C HIS A 403 -31.92 6.84 13.03
N GLU A 404 -30.63 6.63 13.32
CA GLU A 404 -29.96 7.27 14.44
C GLU A 404 -29.92 8.80 14.28
N MET A 405 -29.64 9.31 13.06
CA MET A 405 -29.59 10.75 12.82
C MET A 405 -30.95 11.43 12.90
N VAL A 406 -32.03 10.81 12.41
CA VAL A 406 -33.41 11.31 12.59
C VAL A 406 -33.77 11.43 14.07
N GLN A 407 -33.34 10.47 14.88
CA GLN A 407 -33.58 10.45 16.32
C GLN A 407 -32.56 11.28 17.13
N GLY A 408 -31.60 11.94 16.46
CA GLY A 408 -30.57 12.77 17.09
C GLY A 408 -29.54 12.00 17.91
N ARG A 409 -29.48 10.67 17.78
CA ARG A 409 -28.59 9.82 18.57
C ARG A 409 -27.17 9.81 18.01
N PRO A 410 -26.13 9.75 18.87
CA PRO A 410 -24.75 9.58 18.43
C PRO A 410 -24.60 8.35 17.53
N CYS A 411 -24.05 8.54 16.34
CA CYS A 411 -23.86 7.48 15.35
C CYS A 411 -22.47 7.54 14.73
N LYS A 412 -21.70 6.50 15.00
CA LYS A 412 -20.46 6.16 14.31
C LYS A 412 -20.53 4.67 13.96
N ILE A 413 -20.59 4.39 12.66
CA ILE A 413 -20.83 3.08 12.08
C ILE A 413 -19.58 2.66 11.31
N TYR A 414 -19.03 1.50 11.63
CA TYR A 414 -17.97 0.86 10.85
C TYR A 414 -18.51 -0.40 10.17
N VAL A 415 -18.38 -0.47 8.85
CA VAL A 415 -18.69 -1.67 8.06
C VAL A 415 -17.37 -2.32 7.67
N THR A 416 -17.18 -3.59 8.00
CA THR A 416 -15.97 -4.32 7.63
C THR A 416 -16.16 -5.08 6.34
N GLU A 417 -15.28 -4.81 5.38
CA GLU A 417 -15.19 -5.52 4.12
C GLU A 417 -13.95 -6.44 4.10
N PRO A 418 -14.05 -7.64 3.49
CA PRO A 418 -12.88 -8.51 3.32
C PRO A 418 -11.86 -7.90 2.35
N ARG A 419 -12.30 -7.05 1.41
CA ARG A 419 -11.49 -6.58 0.27
C ARG A 419 -11.40 -5.06 0.22
N ARG A 420 -10.22 -4.53 -0.12
CA ARG A 420 -9.94 -3.08 -0.21
C ARG A 420 -10.86 -2.39 -1.23
N ILE A 421 -11.03 -3.00 -2.39
CA ILE A 421 -11.86 -2.48 -3.49
C ILE A 421 -13.34 -2.43 -3.10
N SER A 422 -13.84 -3.41 -2.32
CA SER A 422 -15.20 -3.41 -1.76
C SER A 422 -15.42 -2.22 -0.83
N ALA A 423 -14.53 -1.99 0.14
CA ALA A 423 -14.63 -0.84 1.04
C ALA A 423 -14.66 0.51 0.31
N ILE A 424 -13.82 0.69 -0.71
CA ILE A 424 -13.74 1.94 -1.48
C ILE A 424 -14.98 2.12 -2.37
N SER A 425 -15.38 1.07 -3.09
CA SER A 425 -16.52 1.12 -4.01
C SER A 425 -17.85 1.27 -3.28
N LEU A 426 -18.07 0.56 -2.16
CA LEU A 426 -19.27 0.69 -1.33
C LEU A 426 -19.37 2.07 -0.68
N ALA A 427 -18.27 2.61 -0.15
CA ALA A 427 -18.27 3.97 0.39
C ALA A 427 -18.65 5.02 -0.68
N ARG A 428 -18.11 4.91 -1.90
CA ARG A 428 -18.49 5.79 -3.02
C ARG A 428 -19.94 5.58 -3.42
N ARG A 429 -20.39 4.33 -3.53
CA ARG A 429 -21.76 3.99 -3.92
C ARG A 429 -22.79 4.51 -2.94
N VAL A 430 -22.55 4.34 -1.63
CA VAL A 430 -23.44 4.86 -0.57
C VAL A 430 -23.40 6.39 -0.50
N SER A 431 -22.24 7.02 -0.74
CA SER A 431 -22.13 8.48 -0.85
C SER A 431 -22.99 9.02 -2.02
N GLU A 432 -22.88 8.42 -3.20
CA GLU A 432 -23.73 8.73 -4.37
C GLU A 432 -25.22 8.48 -4.08
N GLU A 433 -25.58 7.34 -3.49
CA GLU A 433 -26.96 6.99 -3.13
C GLU A 433 -27.59 7.91 -2.07
N LEU A 434 -26.77 8.59 -1.28
CA LEU A 434 -27.20 9.64 -0.35
C LEU A 434 -27.12 11.06 -0.96
N GLY A 435 -26.96 11.17 -2.28
CA GLY A 435 -27.03 12.44 -3.02
C GLY A 435 -25.78 13.32 -2.95
N GLU A 436 -24.63 12.77 -2.50
CA GLU A 436 -23.34 13.47 -2.44
C GLU A 436 -22.56 13.35 -3.78
N SER A 437 -21.58 14.21 -4.01
CA SER A 437 -20.74 14.13 -5.23
C SER A 437 -19.66 13.05 -5.10
N LYS A 438 -19.24 12.44 -6.21
CA LYS A 438 -18.18 11.40 -6.24
C LYS A 438 -16.89 11.76 -5.49
N ASN A 439 -16.53 13.05 -5.48
CA ASN A 439 -15.32 13.58 -4.85
C ASN A 439 -15.52 14.05 -3.40
N ASP A 440 -16.73 13.96 -2.84
CA ASP A 440 -17.02 14.42 -1.47
C ASP A 440 -16.69 13.37 -0.40
N VAL A 441 -16.58 12.07 -0.76
CA VAL A 441 -16.29 10.96 0.16
C VAL A 441 -15.10 11.27 1.08
N GLY A 442 -15.33 11.23 2.39
CA GLY A 442 -14.34 11.50 3.42
C GLY A 442 -13.92 12.97 3.58
N THR A 443 -14.53 13.89 2.85
CA THR A 443 -14.35 15.34 3.06
C THR A 443 -15.24 15.86 4.18
N ALA A 444 -15.22 17.18 4.43
CA ALA A 444 -16.14 17.86 5.35
C ALA A 444 -17.62 17.79 4.93
N ARG A 445 -17.88 17.56 3.63
CA ARG A 445 -19.22 17.62 3.02
C ARG A 445 -19.91 16.26 2.96
N SER A 446 -19.20 15.19 3.33
CA SER A 446 -19.72 13.84 3.31
C SER A 446 -19.90 13.28 4.72
N LEU A 447 -20.97 12.50 4.88
CA LEU A 447 -21.20 11.63 6.04
C LEU A 447 -20.51 10.27 5.88
N ILE A 448 -20.02 9.97 4.69
CA ILE A 448 -19.48 8.68 4.28
C ILE A 448 -17.96 8.78 4.13
N GLY A 449 -17.27 7.68 4.36
CA GLY A 449 -15.83 7.57 4.19
C GLY A 449 -15.38 6.13 4.10
N PHE A 450 -14.09 5.94 3.88
CA PHE A 450 -13.48 4.62 3.94
C PHE A 450 -12.10 4.64 4.59
N ALA A 451 -11.68 3.50 5.13
CA ALA A 451 -10.35 3.32 5.73
C ALA A 451 -9.76 1.96 5.35
N VAL A 452 -8.75 1.96 4.48
CA VAL A 452 -8.00 0.78 4.06
C VAL A 452 -6.51 0.94 4.39
N ARG A 453 -5.73 -0.13 4.27
CA ARG A 453 -4.28 -0.05 4.52
C ARG A 453 -3.62 0.98 3.59
N LEU A 454 -2.91 1.94 4.18
CA LEU A 454 -2.23 3.09 3.56
C LEU A 454 -3.13 4.15 2.90
N GLU A 455 -4.46 4.04 2.96
CA GLU A 455 -5.37 5.03 2.37
C GLU A 455 -6.63 5.20 3.25
N SER A 456 -6.86 6.39 3.76
CA SER A 456 -8.02 6.71 4.60
C SER A 456 -8.65 8.02 4.17
N LYS A 457 -9.96 8.00 3.92
CA LYS A 457 -10.80 9.15 3.63
C LYS A 457 -11.90 9.22 4.67
N VAL A 458 -11.56 9.74 5.85
CA VAL A 458 -12.44 9.93 7.01
C VAL A 458 -12.21 11.34 7.57
N SER A 459 -13.28 12.09 7.85
CA SER A 459 -13.21 13.37 8.56
C SER A 459 -14.13 13.40 9.77
N GLN A 460 -14.10 14.47 10.57
CA GLN A 460 -14.97 14.64 11.74
C GLN A 460 -16.49 14.61 11.40
N SER A 461 -16.88 14.87 10.14
CA SER A 461 -18.28 14.75 9.67
C SER A 461 -18.65 13.32 9.28
N THR A 462 -17.67 12.45 9.06
CA THR A 462 -17.91 11.07 8.66
C THR A 462 -18.54 10.30 9.83
N ARG A 463 -19.72 9.74 9.57
CA ARG A 463 -20.55 8.96 10.50
C ARG A 463 -20.59 7.49 10.10
N LEU A 464 -20.48 7.18 8.81
CA LEU A 464 -20.44 5.81 8.28
C LEU A 464 -19.11 5.59 7.52
N VAL A 465 -18.33 4.60 7.95
CA VAL A 465 -17.01 4.25 7.42
C VAL A 465 -17.02 2.81 6.92
N PHE A 466 -16.66 2.59 5.65
CA PHE A 466 -16.34 1.26 5.15
C PHE A 466 -14.84 1.00 5.32
N ALA A 467 -14.45 -0.09 5.99
CA ALA A 467 -13.06 -0.36 6.30
C ALA A 467 -12.70 -1.81 6.01
N THR A 468 -11.45 -2.09 5.65
CA THR A 468 -10.99 -3.49 5.64
C THR A 468 -10.92 -4.04 7.06
N THR A 469 -11.29 -5.31 7.28
CA THR A 469 -11.26 -5.99 8.59
C THR A 469 -9.97 -5.72 9.39
N GLY A 470 -8.80 -5.84 8.76
CA GLY A 470 -7.50 -5.58 9.40
C GLY A 470 -7.23 -4.12 9.83
N VAL A 471 -7.98 -3.14 9.33
CA VAL A 471 -7.95 -1.75 9.85
C VAL A 471 -8.73 -1.67 11.17
N VAL A 472 -9.89 -2.32 11.25
CA VAL A 472 -10.72 -2.33 12.47
C VAL A 472 -10.04 -3.15 13.58
N VAL A 473 -9.37 -4.25 13.24
CA VAL A 473 -8.51 -5.00 14.19
C VAL A 473 -7.41 -4.09 14.78
N ARG A 474 -6.76 -3.25 13.97
CA ARG A 474 -5.75 -2.29 14.47
C ARG A 474 -6.33 -1.16 15.32
N MET A 475 -7.54 -0.69 15.00
CA MET A 475 -8.23 0.27 15.87
C MET A 475 -8.49 -0.34 17.26
N LEU A 476 -8.76 -1.65 17.34
CA LEU A 476 -8.95 -2.35 18.62
C LEU A 476 -7.65 -2.53 19.44
N GLU A 477 -6.46 -2.36 18.84
CA GLU A 477 -5.18 -2.28 19.56
C GLU A 477 -5.05 -0.98 20.37
N ARG A 478 -5.84 0.05 20.03
CA ARG A 478 -5.82 1.39 20.64
C ARG A 478 -7.22 1.75 21.15
N PRO A 479 -7.53 1.53 22.43
CA PRO A 479 -8.90 1.68 22.95
C PRO A 479 -9.58 3.02 22.64
N ASP A 480 -8.81 4.12 22.59
CA ASP A 480 -9.29 5.46 22.27
C ASP A 480 -9.78 5.58 20.81
N ASP A 481 -9.08 4.95 19.84
CA ASP A 481 -9.43 4.95 18.41
C ASP A 481 -10.76 4.21 18.13
N PHE A 482 -11.25 3.41 19.08
CA PHE A 482 -12.52 2.69 18.98
C PHE A 482 -13.63 3.30 19.87
N GLN A 483 -13.32 4.28 20.71
CA GLN A 483 -14.25 4.75 21.75
C GLN A 483 -15.50 5.44 21.19
N ASP A 484 -15.38 6.16 20.07
CA ASP A 484 -16.54 6.83 19.41
C ASP A 484 -17.45 5.86 18.64
N VAL A 485 -16.99 4.62 18.36
CA VAL A 485 -17.72 3.63 17.55
C VAL A 485 -18.95 3.10 18.28
N THR A 486 -20.12 3.29 17.67
CA THR A 486 -21.44 2.91 18.22
C THR A 486 -21.99 1.61 17.61
N HIS A 487 -21.71 1.38 16.33
CA HIS A 487 -22.21 0.26 15.55
C HIS A 487 -21.07 -0.35 14.74
N VAL A 488 -20.95 -1.67 14.77
CA VAL A 488 -20.05 -2.43 13.90
C VAL A 488 -20.87 -3.38 13.06
N ILE A 489 -20.62 -3.40 11.77
CA ILE A 489 -21.27 -4.27 10.79
C ILE A 489 -20.18 -5.15 10.19
N LEU A 490 -20.26 -6.45 10.40
CA LEU A 490 -19.42 -7.43 9.71
C LEU A 490 -20.16 -7.88 8.46
N ASP A 491 -19.72 -7.40 7.28
CA ASP A 491 -20.23 -7.91 6.00
C ASP A 491 -19.44 -9.15 5.54
N GLU A 492 -20.03 -9.91 4.62
CA GLU A 492 -19.48 -11.11 4.01
C GLU A 492 -18.90 -12.14 5.01
N VAL A 493 -19.55 -12.30 6.18
CA VAL A 493 -19.09 -13.29 7.20
C VAL A 493 -19.13 -14.74 6.70
N HIS A 494 -19.78 -14.99 5.57
CA HIS A 494 -19.80 -16.28 4.89
C HIS A 494 -18.48 -16.63 4.18
N GLU A 495 -17.59 -15.66 3.90
CA GLU A 495 -16.23 -15.92 3.38
C GLU A 495 -15.31 -16.59 4.43
N ARG A 496 -15.70 -16.59 5.72
CA ARG A 496 -15.00 -17.26 6.84
C ARG A 496 -13.49 -16.97 6.90
N SER A 497 -13.10 -15.76 6.55
CA SER A 497 -11.70 -15.32 6.64
C SER A 497 -11.22 -15.28 8.10
N ILE A 498 -9.95 -15.64 8.30
CA ILE A 498 -9.32 -15.71 9.64
C ILE A 498 -9.45 -14.38 10.38
N ASP A 499 -9.25 -13.26 9.68
CA ASP A 499 -9.37 -11.92 10.25
C ASP A 499 -10.81 -11.59 10.70
N SER A 500 -11.83 -12.08 9.98
CA SER A 500 -13.24 -11.83 10.31
C SER A 500 -13.69 -12.68 11.50
N ASP A 501 -13.36 -13.98 11.50
CA ASP A 501 -13.62 -14.87 12.62
C ASP A 501 -12.88 -14.39 13.89
N PHE A 502 -11.64 -13.90 13.76
CA PHE A 502 -10.89 -13.29 14.86
C PHE A 502 -11.53 -12.00 15.37
N LEU A 503 -11.91 -11.08 14.46
CA LEU A 503 -12.57 -9.83 14.83
C LEU A 503 -13.90 -10.09 15.56
N LEU A 504 -14.68 -11.09 15.12
CA LEU A 504 -15.91 -11.50 15.79
C LEU A 504 -15.66 -12.00 17.24
N ILE A 505 -14.57 -12.74 17.48
CA ILE A 505 -14.16 -13.15 18.84
C ILE A 505 -13.85 -11.93 19.71
N VAL A 506 -13.12 -10.94 19.19
CA VAL A 506 -12.76 -9.72 19.93
C VAL A 506 -14.00 -8.87 20.21
N LEU A 507 -14.85 -8.63 19.21
CA LEU A 507 -16.08 -7.84 19.35
C LEU A 507 -17.05 -8.47 20.35
N ARG A 508 -17.24 -9.81 20.31
CA ARG A 508 -18.06 -10.53 21.29
C ARG A 508 -17.60 -10.29 22.73
N ARG A 509 -16.28 -10.26 22.97
CA ARG A 509 -15.71 -9.93 24.29
C ARG A 509 -15.89 -8.45 24.63
N LEU A 510 -15.67 -7.54 23.67
CA LEU A 510 -15.82 -6.10 23.87
C LEU A 510 -17.26 -5.71 24.22
N MET A 511 -18.27 -6.33 23.60
CA MET A 511 -19.69 -6.11 23.90
C MET A 511 -20.10 -6.45 25.34
N GLN A 512 -19.31 -7.25 26.07
CA GLN A 512 -19.53 -7.51 27.50
C GLN A 512 -19.13 -6.31 28.38
N ARG A 513 -18.22 -5.45 27.88
CA ARG A 513 -17.73 -4.24 28.56
C ARG A 513 -18.43 -2.97 28.08
N ARG A 514 -18.60 -2.84 26.75
CA ARG A 514 -19.34 -1.76 26.10
C ARG A 514 -20.78 -2.17 25.90
N LEU A 515 -21.69 -1.69 26.75
CA LEU A 515 -23.12 -1.96 26.66
C LEU A 515 -23.83 -1.14 25.57
N ASP A 516 -23.22 -0.04 25.16
CA ASP A 516 -23.64 0.88 24.10
C ASP A 516 -23.38 0.34 22.68
N LEU A 517 -22.33 -0.47 22.52
CA LEU A 517 -21.94 -1.03 21.22
C LEU A 517 -22.99 -2.01 20.67
N LYS A 518 -23.46 -1.78 19.44
CA LYS A 518 -24.27 -2.72 18.65
C LYS A 518 -23.45 -3.45 17.58
N LEU A 519 -23.78 -4.71 17.30
CA LEU A 519 -23.07 -5.57 16.33
C LEU A 519 -24.03 -6.19 15.32
N ILE A 520 -23.80 -5.99 14.03
CA ILE A 520 -24.58 -6.57 12.94
C ILE A 520 -23.70 -7.52 12.14
N LEU A 521 -24.18 -8.72 11.83
CA LEU A 521 -23.53 -9.67 10.93
C LEU A 521 -24.38 -9.80 9.67
N MET A 522 -23.78 -9.67 8.49
CA MET A 522 -24.46 -9.78 7.19
C MET A 522 -23.87 -10.96 6.40
N SER A 523 -24.75 -11.83 5.89
CA SER A 523 -24.37 -13.07 5.19
C SER A 523 -25.25 -13.29 3.95
N ALA A 524 -24.65 -13.83 2.88
CA ALA A 524 -25.39 -14.30 1.72
C ALA A 524 -25.91 -15.75 1.89
N THR A 525 -25.36 -16.52 2.83
CA THR A 525 -25.61 -17.97 2.96
C THR A 525 -26.39 -18.35 4.23
N LEU A 526 -27.00 -19.54 4.20
CA LEU A 526 -27.90 -20.08 5.22
C LEU A 526 -27.23 -20.55 6.53
N GLU A 527 -25.92 -20.36 6.71
CA GLU A 527 -25.21 -20.78 7.95
C GLU A 527 -25.51 -19.91 9.20
N ALA A 528 -26.45 -18.96 9.09
CA ALA A 528 -26.89 -18.02 10.13
C ALA A 528 -26.98 -18.59 11.55
N GLN A 529 -27.51 -19.82 11.67
CA GLN A 529 -27.74 -20.48 12.95
C GLN A 529 -26.46 -20.80 13.72
N ARG A 530 -25.33 -21.00 13.03
CA ARG A 530 -24.01 -21.17 13.68
C ARG A 530 -23.58 -19.88 14.37
N PHE A 531 -23.71 -18.74 13.68
CA PHE A 531 -23.42 -17.42 14.25
C PHE A 531 -24.38 -17.06 15.38
N SER A 532 -25.69 -17.34 15.24
CA SER A 532 -26.68 -17.09 16.30
C SER A 532 -26.34 -17.88 17.57
N LYS A 533 -26.08 -19.18 17.44
CA LYS A 533 -25.64 -20.04 18.56
C LYS A 533 -24.33 -19.54 19.19
N TYR A 534 -23.36 -19.11 18.38
CA TYR A 534 -22.11 -18.53 18.87
C TYR A 534 -22.35 -17.24 19.66
N LEU A 535 -23.24 -16.35 19.20
CA LEU A 535 -23.60 -15.10 19.86
C LEU A 535 -24.70 -15.24 20.93
N SER A 536 -24.89 -16.44 21.48
CA SER A 536 -25.85 -16.73 22.57
C SER A 536 -27.33 -16.53 22.21
N GLY A 537 -27.73 -16.86 20.97
CA GLY A 537 -29.14 -16.85 20.52
C GLY A 537 -29.61 -15.53 19.92
N VAL A 538 -28.69 -14.76 19.33
CA VAL A 538 -29.00 -13.48 18.64
C VAL A 538 -30.05 -13.68 17.53
N PRO A 539 -31.01 -12.76 17.37
CA PRO A 539 -32.03 -12.84 16.32
C PRO A 539 -31.41 -12.93 14.91
N VAL A 540 -32.07 -13.72 14.06
CA VAL A 540 -31.72 -13.92 12.65
C VAL A 540 -32.90 -13.45 11.80
N LEU A 541 -32.66 -12.50 10.90
CA LEU A 541 -33.62 -12.10 9.88
C LEU A 541 -33.21 -12.70 8.53
N ASN A 542 -34.10 -13.49 7.94
CA ASN A 542 -33.93 -14.08 6.61
C ASN A 542 -34.74 -13.26 5.60
N ILE A 543 -34.05 -12.54 4.72
CA ILE A 543 -34.65 -11.64 3.75
C ILE A 543 -34.53 -12.27 2.35
N PRO A 544 -35.65 -12.59 1.67
CA PRO A 544 -35.62 -13.20 0.35
C PRO A 544 -35.00 -12.25 -0.68
N GLY A 545 -34.17 -12.79 -1.57
CA GLY A 545 -33.62 -12.05 -2.70
C GLY A 545 -34.64 -11.83 -3.82
N ARG A 546 -34.26 -10.95 -4.76
CA ARG A 546 -34.78 -10.96 -6.12
C ARG A 546 -33.60 -11.07 -7.06
N THR A 547 -33.13 -12.30 -7.27
CA THR A 547 -32.26 -12.61 -8.41
C THR A 547 -33.10 -12.61 -9.69
N PHE A 548 -32.53 -12.09 -10.78
CA PHE A 548 -33.09 -12.37 -12.11
C PHE A 548 -32.81 -13.84 -12.45
N PRO A 549 -33.70 -14.54 -13.19
CA PRO A 549 -33.46 -15.92 -13.57
C PRO A 549 -32.19 -16.02 -14.41
N VAL A 550 -31.19 -16.76 -13.92
CA VAL A 550 -29.95 -17.05 -14.62
C VAL A 550 -30.09 -18.41 -15.32
N GLU A 551 -29.86 -18.44 -16.63
CA GLU A 551 -29.77 -19.69 -17.40
C GLU A 551 -28.38 -20.30 -17.16
N MET A 552 -28.32 -21.43 -16.45
CA MET A 552 -27.09 -22.16 -16.22
C MET A 552 -26.79 -23.09 -17.40
N LYS A 553 -25.52 -23.14 -17.81
CA LYS A 553 -24.99 -24.00 -18.88
C LYS A 553 -23.69 -24.63 -18.43
N PHE A 554 -23.45 -25.86 -18.85
CA PHE A 554 -22.30 -26.65 -18.45
C PHE A 554 -21.26 -26.77 -19.58
N LEU A 555 -20.19 -27.52 -19.34
CA LEU A 555 -19.08 -27.67 -20.29
C LEU A 555 -19.56 -28.25 -21.63
N GLU A 556 -20.47 -29.22 -21.59
CA GLU A 556 -21.07 -29.85 -22.75
C GLU A 556 -21.89 -28.87 -23.61
N ASP A 557 -22.62 -27.94 -23.00
CA ASP A 557 -23.31 -26.86 -23.71
C ASP A 557 -22.31 -25.93 -24.41
N ALA A 558 -21.23 -25.55 -23.71
CA ALA A 558 -20.21 -24.66 -24.26
C ALA A 558 -19.49 -25.29 -25.47
N VAL A 559 -19.17 -26.58 -25.40
CA VAL A 559 -18.57 -27.35 -26.50
C VAL A 559 -19.54 -27.50 -27.68
N ASP A 560 -20.81 -27.84 -27.45
CA ASP A 560 -21.82 -28.00 -28.49
C ASP A 560 -22.13 -26.65 -29.19
N MET A 561 -22.36 -25.58 -28.41
CA MET A 561 -22.64 -24.23 -28.90
C MET A 561 -21.50 -23.64 -29.75
N THR A 562 -20.25 -23.99 -29.45
CA THR A 562 -19.06 -23.51 -30.19
C THR A 562 -18.58 -24.48 -31.27
N ASN A 563 -19.18 -25.67 -31.36
CA ASN A 563 -18.67 -26.81 -32.14
C ASN A 563 -17.18 -27.07 -31.88
N TYR A 564 -16.76 -27.00 -30.61
CA TYR A 564 -15.36 -27.16 -30.24
C TYR A 564 -14.86 -28.58 -30.55
N ARG A 565 -13.54 -28.67 -30.77
CA ARG A 565 -12.78 -29.90 -30.93
C ARG A 565 -11.41 -29.66 -30.34
N LEU A 566 -10.92 -30.61 -29.57
CA LEU A 566 -9.54 -30.62 -29.09
C LEU A 566 -8.60 -30.82 -30.29
N SER A 567 -7.55 -29.99 -30.39
CA SER A 567 -6.52 -30.12 -31.41
C SER A 567 -5.59 -31.27 -31.06
N GLU A 568 -5.33 -32.19 -32.00
CA GLU A 568 -4.35 -33.30 -31.80
C GLU A 568 -2.93 -32.80 -31.45
N ASN A 569 -2.62 -31.53 -31.73
CA ASN A 569 -1.29 -30.93 -31.55
C ASN A 569 -1.01 -30.31 -30.17
N ASP A 570 -2.02 -30.06 -29.32
CA ASP A 570 -1.79 -29.45 -27.99
C ASP A 570 -1.25 -30.45 -26.94
N SER A 571 -1.18 -31.73 -27.31
CA SER A 571 -0.47 -32.79 -26.60
C SER A 571 1.07 -32.62 -26.60
N ASN A 572 1.62 -31.73 -27.44
CA ASN A 572 3.06 -31.54 -27.66
C ASN A 572 3.61 -30.16 -27.22
N ALA A 573 2.98 -29.54 -26.21
CA ALA A 573 3.54 -28.35 -25.56
C ALA A 573 4.43 -28.74 -24.37
N THR A 574 5.74 -28.89 -24.63
CA THR A 574 6.88 -28.95 -23.69
C THR A 574 6.61 -29.52 -22.30
N VAL A 575 7.07 -30.76 -22.09
CA VAL A 575 7.31 -31.29 -20.75
C VAL A 575 8.42 -30.46 -20.10
N ASP A 576 8.09 -29.66 -19.09
CA ASP A 576 9.09 -29.17 -18.13
C ASP A 576 9.44 -30.35 -17.20
N GLU A 577 10.70 -30.79 -17.20
CA GLU A 577 11.19 -32.01 -16.53
C GLU A 577 11.31 -31.91 -14.98
N ASP A 578 10.61 -30.98 -14.33
CA ASP A 578 10.76 -30.66 -12.89
C ASP A 578 9.53 -31.02 -12.03
N THR A 579 8.78 -32.08 -12.37
CA THR A 579 7.77 -32.69 -11.48
C THR A 579 7.85 -34.21 -11.45
N ASP A 580 8.87 -34.74 -10.78
CA ASP A 580 8.89 -36.14 -10.32
C ASP A 580 7.89 -36.38 -9.17
N ASP A 581 7.38 -37.60 -9.10
CA ASP A 581 6.50 -38.17 -8.05
C ASP A 581 5.16 -37.45 -7.76
N MET A 582 4.17 -37.72 -8.62
CA MET A 582 2.89 -38.29 -8.16
C MET A 582 2.43 -39.37 -9.14
N THR A 583 2.39 -40.63 -8.69
CA THR A 583 1.87 -41.75 -9.48
C THR A 583 0.37 -41.59 -9.78
N PRO A 584 -0.10 -41.82 -11.02
CA PRO A 584 -1.52 -41.87 -11.31
C PRO A 584 -2.10 -43.16 -10.72
N GLU A 585 -2.80 -43.05 -9.58
CA GLU A 585 -3.69 -44.14 -9.14
C GLU A 585 -4.79 -44.30 -10.19
N SER A 586 -4.89 -45.52 -10.73
CA SER A 586 -5.84 -45.90 -11.76
C SER A 586 -7.28 -45.83 -11.23
N ALA A 587 -7.97 -44.73 -11.51
CA ALA A 587 -9.40 -44.57 -11.24
C ALA A 587 -10.29 -45.37 -12.21
N GLU A 588 -10.08 -46.69 -12.32
CA GLU A 588 -11.07 -47.61 -12.86
C GLU A 588 -12.18 -47.82 -11.82
N GLY A 589 -13.13 -46.87 -11.74
CA GLY A 589 -14.20 -46.89 -10.73
C GLY A 589 -15.43 -46.06 -11.09
N ASP A 590 -16.42 -46.73 -11.71
CA ASP A 590 -17.87 -46.40 -11.78
C ASP A 590 -18.37 -45.02 -12.31
N THR A 591 -17.54 -43.99 -12.44
CA THR A 591 -18.01 -42.63 -12.80
C THR A 591 -18.36 -42.45 -14.28
N THR A 592 -17.66 -43.12 -15.19
CA THR A 592 -17.83 -42.99 -16.65
C THR A 592 -19.21 -43.44 -17.14
N GLY A 593 -19.82 -44.43 -16.48
CA GLY A 593 -21.16 -44.93 -16.82
C GLY A 593 -22.28 -43.91 -16.55
N GLY A 594 -22.13 -43.09 -15.50
CA GLY A 594 -23.09 -42.03 -15.17
C GLY A 594 -23.00 -40.83 -16.11
N MET A 595 -21.77 -40.39 -16.41
CA MET A 595 -21.51 -39.23 -17.28
C MET A 595 -21.95 -39.50 -18.73
N LEU A 596 -21.83 -40.73 -19.22
CA LEU A 596 -22.29 -41.08 -20.58
C LEU A 596 -23.82 -41.02 -20.74
N ALA A 597 -24.57 -41.15 -19.64
CA ALA A 597 -26.03 -41.13 -19.64
C ALA A 597 -26.60 -39.70 -19.68
N SER A 598 -25.99 -38.74 -18.97
CA SER A 598 -26.39 -37.31 -19.03
C SER A 598 -26.12 -36.69 -20.40
N LEU A 599 -25.02 -37.12 -21.06
CA LEU A 599 -24.63 -36.65 -22.39
C LEU A 599 -25.55 -37.13 -23.55
N GLY A 600 -26.63 -37.85 -23.24
CA GLY A 600 -27.57 -38.43 -24.20
C GLY A 600 -28.23 -37.44 -25.18
N GLY A 601 -28.31 -36.15 -24.83
CA GLY A 601 -28.89 -35.10 -25.67
C GLY A 601 -27.94 -34.44 -26.69
N TYR A 602 -26.62 -34.56 -26.50
CA TYR A 602 -25.63 -33.76 -27.24
C TYR A 602 -25.10 -34.45 -28.50
N SER A 603 -24.45 -33.68 -29.40
CA SER A 603 -23.87 -34.23 -30.63
C SER A 603 -22.79 -35.29 -30.36
N LYS A 604 -22.54 -36.20 -31.30
CA LYS A 604 -21.48 -37.22 -31.15
C LYS A 604 -20.09 -36.58 -30.93
N GLN A 605 -19.79 -35.52 -31.68
CA GLN A 605 -18.56 -34.74 -31.54
C GLN A 605 -18.44 -34.16 -30.13
N THR A 606 -19.52 -33.63 -29.57
CA THR A 606 -19.53 -33.06 -28.21
C THR A 606 -19.19 -34.13 -27.18
N ARG A 607 -19.80 -35.32 -27.28
CA ARG A 607 -19.50 -36.45 -26.38
C ARG A 607 -18.03 -36.88 -26.48
N GLU A 608 -17.52 -37.05 -27.69
CA GLU A 608 -16.12 -37.39 -27.94
C GLU A 608 -15.15 -36.32 -27.42
N THR A 609 -15.53 -35.04 -27.48
CA THR A 609 -14.71 -33.93 -26.98
C THR A 609 -14.71 -33.88 -25.45
N ILE A 610 -15.87 -34.06 -24.80
CA ILE A 610 -16.01 -34.07 -23.34
C ILE A 610 -15.27 -35.25 -22.71
N LEU A 611 -15.37 -36.46 -23.29
CA LEU A 611 -14.68 -37.66 -22.79
C LEU A 611 -13.15 -37.57 -22.83
N ASN A 612 -12.59 -36.65 -23.63
CA ASN A 612 -11.14 -36.42 -23.75
C ASN A 612 -10.72 -35.05 -23.17
N PHE A 613 -11.61 -34.35 -22.46
CA PHE A 613 -11.32 -33.02 -21.93
C PHE A 613 -10.48 -33.10 -20.66
N ASP A 614 -9.37 -32.35 -20.62
CA ASP A 614 -8.48 -32.30 -19.45
C ASP A 614 -9.04 -31.32 -18.41
N GLU A 615 -9.73 -31.86 -17.41
CA GLU A 615 -10.30 -31.10 -16.29
C GLU A 615 -9.24 -30.41 -15.40
N TYR A 616 -7.95 -30.76 -15.48
CA TYR A 616 -6.88 -30.13 -14.70
C TYR A 616 -6.28 -28.91 -15.41
N ARG A 617 -6.26 -28.88 -16.75
CA ARG A 617 -5.73 -27.75 -17.53
C ARG A 617 -6.80 -26.68 -17.87
N LEU A 618 -6.36 -25.47 -18.19
CA LEU A 618 -7.26 -24.39 -18.66
C LEU A 618 -7.25 -24.33 -20.18
N ASP A 619 -8.41 -24.52 -20.79
CA ASP A 619 -8.58 -24.40 -22.25
C ASP A 619 -8.94 -22.96 -22.64
N TYR A 620 -7.92 -22.18 -22.96
CA TYR A 620 -8.05 -20.81 -23.44
C TYR A 620 -8.76 -20.73 -24.81
N GLN A 621 -8.64 -21.75 -25.66
CA GLN A 621 -9.27 -21.75 -26.99
C GLN A 621 -10.79 -21.95 -26.88
N LEU A 622 -11.26 -22.79 -25.95
CA LEU A 622 -12.68 -22.95 -25.65
C LEU A 622 -13.26 -21.64 -25.09
N ILE A 623 -12.61 -21.02 -24.09
CA ILE A 623 -13.05 -19.73 -23.51
C ILE A 623 -13.14 -18.65 -24.61
N LYS A 624 -12.12 -18.54 -25.46
CA LYS A 624 -12.08 -17.57 -26.56
C LYS A 624 -13.17 -17.84 -27.61
N LYS A 625 -13.40 -19.09 -28.00
CA LYS A 625 -14.50 -19.44 -28.92
C LYS A 625 -15.88 -19.18 -28.32
N LEU A 626 -16.06 -19.42 -27.02
CA LEU A 626 -17.29 -19.13 -26.30
C LEU A 626 -17.56 -17.61 -26.26
N LEU A 627 -16.54 -16.80 -25.96
CA LEU A 627 -16.60 -15.34 -26.06
C LEU A 627 -17.00 -14.88 -27.47
N ILE A 628 -16.39 -15.42 -28.52
CA ILE A 628 -16.73 -15.08 -29.92
C ILE A 628 -18.18 -15.47 -30.22
N LYS A 629 -18.64 -16.66 -29.78
CA LYS A 629 -20.02 -17.12 -29.97
C LYS A 629 -21.02 -16.19 -29.26
N ILE A 630 -20.78 -15.82 -28.00
CA ILE A 630 -21.62 -14.84 -27.27
C ILE A 630 -21.60 -13.46 -27.96
N ALA A 631 -20.44 -13.03 -28.48
CA ALA A 631 -20.26 -11.73 -29.12
C ALA A 631 -20.94 -11.57 -30.49
N THR A 632 -21.15 -12.67 -31.22
CA THR A 632 -21.55 -12.65 -32.65
C THR A 632 -22.86 -13.36 -32.96
N ALA A 633 -23.31 -14.28 -32.11
CA ALA A 633 -24.53 -15.04 -32.37
C ALA A 633 -25.78 -14.16 -32.14
N PRO A 634 -26.71 -14.05 -33.12
CA PRO A 634 -27.92 -13.25 -32.97
C PRO A 634 -28.76 -13.62 -31.74
N GLU A 635 -28.85 -14.92 -31.44
CA GLU A 635 -29.52 -15.47 -30.26
C GLU A 635 -28.88 -15.04 -28.92
N MET A 636 -27.60 -14.66 -28.92
CA MET A 636 -26.85 -14.22 -27.72
C MET A 636 -26.80 -12.70 -27.54
N THR A 637 -27.44 -11.92 -28.41
CA THR A 637 -27.35 -10.44 -28.40
C THR A 637 -27.64 -9.83 -27.03
N LEU A 638 -28.67 -10.34 -26.32
CA LEU A 638 -29.06 -9.90 -24.97
C LEU A 638 -27.97 -10.15 -23.92
N TYR A 639 -27.21 -11.24 -24.05
CA TYR A 639 -26.16 -11.67 -23.14
C TYR A 639 -24.79 -11.03 -23.47
N SER A 640 -24.65 -10.42 -24.65
CA SER A 640 -23.38 -9.88 -25.15
C SER A 640 -22.97 -8.50 -24.61
N LYS A 641 -23.82 -7.81 -23.84
CA LYS A 641 -23.57 -6.40 -23.43
C LYS A 641 -22.33 -6.25 -22.56
N ALA A 642 -22.26 -7.00 -21.47
CA ALA A 642 -21.03 -7.15 -20.70
C ALA A 642 -20.84 -8.58 -20.21
N ILE A 643 -19.62 -9.09 -20.34
CA ILE A 643 -19.25 -10.46 -20.01
C ILE A 643 -18.22 -10.45 -18.88
N LEU A 644 -18.47 -11.21 -17.81
CA LEU A 644 -17.50 -11.47 -16.75
C LEU A 644 -16.87 -12.85 -17.00
N VAL A 645 -15.54 -12.95 -16.90
CA VAL A 645 -14.80 -14.21 -17.04
C VAL A 645 -13.97 -14.46 -15.78
N PHE A 646 -14.24 -15.56 -15.08
CA PHE A 646 -13.46 -15.96 -13.91
C PHE A 646 -12.23 -16.77 -14.31
N MET A 647 -11.06 -16.32 -13.88
CA MET A 647 -9.75 -16.92 -14.11
C MET A 647 -9.01 -17.04 -12.76
N PRO A 648 -8.15 -18.06 -12.56
CA PRO A 648 -7.57 -18.34 -11.25
C PRO A 648 -6.47 -17.35 -10.80
N GLY A 649 -5.94 -16.49 -11.67
CA GLY A 649 -4.87 -15.57 -11.31
C GLY A 649 -4.39 -14.63 -12.42
N MET A 650 -3.47 -13.72 -12.05
CA MET A 650 -3.00 -12.64 -12.93
C MET A 650 -2.28 -13.14 -14.21
N ALA A 651 -1.59 -14.27 -14.17
CA ALA A 651 -0.89 -14.82 -15.34
C ALA A 651 -1.90 -15.30 -16.39
N GLU A 652 -2.92 -15.99 -15.91
CA GLU A 652 -4.02 -16.53 -16.70
C GLU A 652 -4.90 -15.40 -17.26
N ILE A 653 -5.19 -14.37 -16.45
CA ILE A 653 -5.87 -13.14 -16.89
C ILE A 653 -5.10 -12.43 -18.02
N ARG A 654 -3.77 -12.29 -17.90
CA ARG A 654 -2.95 -11.64 -18.95
C ARG A 654 -2.96 -12.43 -20.25
N ARG A 655 -2.75 -13.74 -20.17
CA ARG A 655 -2.79 -14.62 -21.34
C ARG A 655 -4.14 -14.53 -22.06
N LEU A 656 -5.25 -14.64 -21.33
CA LEU A 656 -6.57 -14.55 -21.95
C LEU A 656 -6.83 -13.15 -22.54
N ASN A 657 -6.39 -12.08 -21.88
CA ASN A 657 -6.49 -10.72 -22.41
C ASN A 657 -5.72 -10.57 -23.75
N ASP A 658 -4.49 -11.08 -23.83
CA ASP A 658 -3.69 -11.05 -25.06
C ASP A 658 -4.34 -11.90 -26.17
N GLU A 659 -4.90 -13.06 -25.84
CA GLU A 659 -5.65 -13.91 -26.78
C GLU A 659 -6.96 -13.25 -27.27
N ILE A 660 -7.67 -12.49 -26.43
CA ILE A 660 -8.87 -11.72 -26.80
C ILE A 660 -8.51 -10.54 -27.72
N LEU A 661 -7.47 -9.78 -27.39
CA LEU A 661 -7.05 -8.60 -28.17
C LEU A 661 -6.47 -8.98 -29.55
N ALA A 662 -5.96 -10.20 -29.70
CA ALA A 662 -5.53 -10.75 -30.98
C ALA A 662 -6.70 -11.02 -31.95
N GLU A 663 -7.91 -11.27 -31.45
CA GLU A 663 -9.07 -11.60 -32.29
C GLU A 663 -9.73 -10.33 -32.88
N PRO A 664 -9.93 -10.24 -34.21
CA PRO A 664 -10.52 -9.06 -34.85
C PRO A 664 -11.89 -8.64 -34.29
N THR A 665 -12.68 -9.62 -33.84
CA THR A 665 -14.01 -9.43 -33.24
C THR A 665 -14.01 -8.49 -32.04
N PHE A 666 -12.91 -8.43 -31.28
CA PHE A 666 -12.81 -7.63 -30.04
C PHE A 666 -11.99 -6.34 -30.21
N GLN A 667 -11.51 -6.04 -31.43
CA GLN A 667 -10.74 -4.83 -31.71
C GLN A 667 -11.62 -3.58 -31.94
N GLN A 668 -12.92 -3.75 -32.16
CA GLN A 668 -13.88 -2.66 -32.41
C GLN A 668 -15.17 -2.87 -31.61
N GLY A 669 -15.68 -1.81 -30.96
CA GLY A 669 -16.93 -1.87 -30.19
C GLY A 669 -16.84 -2.67 -28.88
N TRP A 670 -15.63 -2.96 -28.39
CA TRP A 670 -15.38 -3.68 -27.14
C TRP A 670 -14.35 -2.97 -26.25
N ILE A 671 -14.53 -3.09 -24.94
CA ILE A 671 -13.57 -2.66 -23.91
C ILE A 671 -13.22 -3.87 -23.04
N VAL A 672 -11.93 -4.18 -22.91
CA VAL A 672 -11.46 -5.29 -22.06
C VAL A 672 -10.78 -4.74 -20.81
N HIS A 673 -11.17 -5.26 -19.64
CA HIS A 673 -10.63 -4.89 -18.35
C HIS A 673 -10.16 -6.12 -17.57
N ALA A 674 -8.97 -6.03 -16.98
CA ALA A 674 -8.46 -7.02 -16.04
C ALA A 674 -8.77 -6.57 -14.61
N LEU A 675 -9.25 -7.49 -13.77
CA LEU A 675 -9.61 -7.24 -12.38
C LEU A 675 -8.92 -8.25 -11.45
N HIS A 676 -7.88 -7.81 -10.76
CA HIS A 676 -7.05 -8.65 -9.90
C HIS A 676 -6.53 -7.83 -8.71
N SER A 677 -6.34 -8.45 -7.56
CA SER A 677 -5.97 -7.79 -6.29
C SER A 677 -4.67 -6.97 -6.33
N SER A 678 -3.75 -7.29 -7.26
CA SER A 678 -2.48 -6.59 -7.49
C SER A 678 -2.55 -5.42 -8.49
N ILE A 679 -3.68 -5.20 -9.16
CA ILE A 679 -3.90 -4.05 -10.04
C ILE A 679 -4.17 -2.80 -9.19
N ALA A 680 -3.75 -1.62 -9.64
CA ALA A 680 -3.99 -0.36 -8.92
C ALA A 680 -5.50 -0.09 -8.79
N THR A 681 -5.94 0.50 -7.66
CA THR A 681 -7.37 0.76 -7.39
C THR A 681 -8.04 1.55 -8.52
N GLU A 682 -7.35 2.57 -9.06
CA GLU A 682 -7.81 3.43 -10.16
C GLU A 682 -8.05 2.66 -11.47
N ASP A 683 -7.31 1.56 -11.70
CA ASP A 683 -7.51 0.67 -12.85
C ASP A 683 -8.61 -0.35 -12.59
N GLN A 684 -8.70 -0.90 -11.37
CA GLN A 684 -9.82 -1.77 -10.97
C GLN A 684 -11.17 -1.04 -11.10
N GLU A 685 -11.21 0.24 -10.74
CA GLU A 685 -12.40 1.11 -10.83
C GLU A 685 -12.97 1.22 -12.25
N LYS A 686 -12.16 1.04 -13.30
CA LYS A 686 -12.61 1.10 -14.70
C LYS A 686 -13.59 -0.02 -15.05
N ALA A 687 -13.43 -1.21 -14.45
CA ALA A 687 -14.34 -2.34 -14.67
C ALA A 687 -15.80 -2.07 -14.26
N PHE A 688 -16.01 -1.14 -13.33
CA PHE A 688 -17.33 -0.75 -12.81
C PHE A 688 -18.06 0.28 -13.66
N ILE A 689 -17.35 0.95 -14.56
CA ILE A 689 -17.94 1.96 -15.44
C ILE A 689 -18.79 1.22 -16.48
N VAL A 690 -20.05 1.62 -16.61
CA VAL A 690 -20.93 1.14 -17.69
C VAL A 690 -20.43 1.78 -18.99
N PRO A 691 -20.16 1.00 -20.05
CA PRO A 691 -19.72 1.54 -21.33
C PRO A 691 -20.82 2.37 -22.02
N PRO A 692 -20.47 3.25 -22.97
CA PRO A 692 -21.43 3.88 -23.89
C PRO A 692 -22.28 2.85 -24.64
N GLU A 693 -23.48 3.24 -25.11
CA GLU A 693 -24.44 2.31 -25.74
C GLU A 693 -23.92 1.61 -27.01
N ASP A 694 -22.91 2.16 -27.67
CA ASP A 694 -22.23 1.61 -28.85
C ASP A 694 -21.04 0.69 -28.51
N MET A 695 -20.72 0.51 -27.22
CA MET A 695 -19.58 -0.30 -26.76
C MET A 695 -20.02 -1.41 -25.80
N ARG A 696 -19.43 -2.59 -25.96
CA ARG A 696 -19.62 -3.76 -25.09
C ARG A 696 -18.39 -3.96 -24.19
N LYS A 697 -18.53 -4.67 -23.07
CA LYS A 697 -17.45 -4.84 -22.08
C LYS A 697 -17.11 -6.30 -21.81
N ILE A 698 -15.83 -6.60 -21.63
CA ILE A 698 -15.34 -7.88 -21.08
C ILE A 698 -14.53 -7.56 -19.83
N VAL A 699 -14.88 -8.18 -18.70
CA VAL A 699 -14.11 -8.10 -17.46
C VAL A 699 -13.53 -9.48 -17.18
N ILE A 700 -12.20 -9.58 -17.10
CA ILE A 700 -11.50 -10.82 -16.78
C ILE A 700 -11.00 -10.70 -15.34
N ALA A 701 -11.57 -11.50 -14.43
CA ALA A 701 -11.40 -11.35 -12.99
C ALA A 701 -10.96 -12.65 -12.30
N THR A 702 -10.47 -12.56 -11.07
CA THR A 702 -10.49 -13.72 -10.15
C THR A 702 -11.78 -13.70 -9.30
N ASN A 703 -11.88 -14.63 -8.35
CA ASN A 703 -12.84 -14.62 -7.24
C ASN A 703 -12.95 -13.26 -6.48
N ILE A 704 -12.04 -12.29 -6.71
CA ILE A 704 -12.22 -10.90 -6.27
C ILE A 704 -13.59 -10.32 -6.67
N ALA A 705 -14.13 -10.71 -7.83
CA ALA A 705 -15.42 -10.24 -8.36
C ALA A 705 -16.65 -11.07 -7.94
N GLU A 706 -16.47 -12.14 -7.16
CA GLU A 706 -17.52 -13.08 -6.77
C GLU A 706 -18.46 -12.50 -5.69
N THR A 707 -17.87 -11.83 -4.69
CA THR A 707 -18.52 -11.35 -3.46
C THR A 707 -18.02 -9.96 -3.08
N GLY A 708 -18.78 -9.20 -2.28
CA GLY A 708 -18.45 -7.83 -1.87
C GLY A 708 -18.29 -6.82 -3.02
N ILE A 709 -18.62 -7.19 -4.26
CA ILE A 709 -18.42 -6.41 -5.48
C ILE A 709 -19.65 -6.57 -6.38
N THR A 710 -20.07 -5.52 -7.07
CA THR A 710 -21.15 -5.60 -8.07
C THR A 710 -20.79 -4.79 -9.31
N ILE A 711 -20.68 -5.46 -10.46
CA ILE A 711 -20.51 -4.82 -11.76
C ILE A 711 -21.91 -4.74 -12.39
N PRO A 712 -22.49 -3.55 -12.56
CA PRO A 712 -23.96 -3.38 -12.69
C PRO A 712 -24.54 -3.79 -14.05
N ASP A 713 -23.71 -4.01 -15.05
CA ASP A 713 -24.07 -4.22 -16.45
C ASP A 713 -23.75 -5.63 -16.99
N ILE A 714 -23.24 -6.53 -16.14
CA ILE A 714 -22.94 -7.92 -16.53
C ILE A 714 -24.21 -8.65 -16.96
N THR A 715 -24.19 -9.19 -18.18
CA THR A 715 -25.26 -9.97 -18.81
C THR A 715 -24.88 -11.43 -19.06
N ALA A 716 -23.58 -11.77 -19.02
CA ALA A 716 -23.09 -13.13 -19.11
C ALA A 716 -21.91 -13.36 -18.15
N VAL A 717 -21.82 -14.56 -17.57
CA VAL A 717 -20.67 -15.00 -16.78
C VAL A 717 -20.11 -16.27 -17.43
N ILE A 718 -18.80 -16.30 -17.64
CA ILE A 718 -18.04 -17.50 -18.00
C ILE A 718 -17.22 -17.86 -16.77
N ASP A 719 -17.60 -18.92 -16.09
CA ASP A 719 -16.76 -19.50 -15.05
C ASP A 719 -15.84 -20.56 -15.68
N THR A 720 -14.55 -20.52 -15.34
CA THR A 720 -13.63 -21.61 -15.68
C THR A 720 -13.66 -22.74 -14.66
N GLY A 721 -14.42 -22.56 -13.58
CA GLY A 721 -14.51 -23.47 -12.45
C GLY A 721 -13.18 -23.60 -11.72
N LYS A 722 -12.28 -22.60 -11.76
CA LYS A 722 -10.92 -22.74 -11.19
C LYS A 722 -10.45 -21.56 -10.37
N GLU A 723 -9.95 -21.86 -9.17
CA GLU A 723 -9.32 -20.89 -8.27
C GLU A 723 -7.98 -21.38 -7.69
N LYS A 724 -7.16 -20.41 -7.25
CA LYS A 724 -5.89 -20.68 -6.54
C LYS A 724 -6.13 -20.64 -5.03
N THR A 725 -5.96 -21.79 -4.38
CA THR A 725 -6.04 -21.91 -2.91
C THR A 725 -4.68 -22.20 -2.31
N MET A 726 -4.43 -21.67 -1.12
CA MET A 726 -3.21 -21.94 -0.36
C MET A 726 -3.46 -23.09 0.60
N ARG A 727 -2.80 -24.23 0.39
CA ARG A 727 -2.85 -25.39 1.28
C ARG A 727 -1.53 -25.49 2.06
N TRP A 728 -1.63 -25.71 3.36
CA TRP A 728 -0.47 -25.95 4.23
C TRP A 728 -0.38 -27.43 4.58
N VAL A 729 0.72 -28.08 4.22
CA VAL A 729 0.94 -29.50 4.52
C VAL A 729 1.81 -29.60 5.77
N GLN A 730 1.15 -29.86 6.91
CA GLN A 730 1.76 -29.85 8.25
C GLN A 730 3.00 -30.76 8.39
N HIS A 731 3.05 -31.87 7.65
CA HIS A 731 4.17 -32.82 7.71
C HIS A 731 5.41 -32.39 6.94
N SER A 732 5.31 -31.42 6.02
CA SER A 732 6.41 -31.00 5.15
C SER A 732 6.87 -29.56 5.40
N LEU A 733 6.11 -28.76 6.17
CA LEU A 733 6.27 -27.30 6.31
C LEU A 733 6.21 -26.54 4.96
N ILE A 734 5.72 -27.18 3.89
CA ILE A 734 5.58 -26.58 2.56
C ILE A 734 4.20 -25.94 2.43
N TYR A 735 4.18 -24.72 1.89
CA TYR A 735 2.98 -24.08 1.37
C TYR A 735 2.81 -24.47 -0.10
N ILE A 736 1.73 -25.16 -0.43
CA ILE A 736 1.39 -25.54 -1.81
C ILE A 736 0.25 -24.64 -2.29
N CYS A 737 0.50 -23.89 -3.35
CA CYS A 737 -0.55 -23.17 -4.07
C CYS A 737 -1.19 -24.17 -5.03
N VAL A 738 -2.43 -24.58 -4.75
CA VAL A 738 -3.16 -25.58 -5.55
C VAL A 738 -4.22 -24.89 -6.39
N LEU A 739 -4.18 -25.15 -7.69
CA LEU A 739 -5.29 -24.85 -8.59
C LEU A 739 -6.37 -25.90 -8.37
N LEU A 740 -7.53 -25.50 -7.84
CA LEU A 740 -8.66 -26.41 -7.63
C LEU A 740 -9.72 -26.19 -8.69
N THR A 741 -10.36 -27.29 -9.10
CA THR A 741 -11.64 -27.24 -9.81
C THR A 741 -12.76 -27.12 -8.78
N VAL A 742 -13.63 -26.13 -8.96
CA VAL A 742 -14.86 -25.88 -8.20
C VAL A 742 -15.98 -26.61 -8.93
N CYS A 743 -16.63 -27.56 -8.25
CA CYS A 743 -17.71 -28.40 -8.77
C CYS A 743 -19.09 -27.93 -8.30
#